data_AF-A0A2V1CL90-F1
#
_entry.id   AF-A0A2V1CL90-F1
#
_cell.length_a   1.000
_cell.length_b   1.000
_cell.length_c   1.000
_cell.angle_alpha   90.00
_cell.angle_beta   90.00
_cell.angle_gamma   90.00
#
_symmetry.space_group_name_H-M   'P 1'
#
loop_
_entity.id
_entity.type
_entity.pdbx_description
1 polymer ?
#
loop_
_entity_poly.entity_id
_entity_poly.type
_entity_poly.pdbx_seq_one_letter_code
_entity_poly.pdbx_strand_id
1 'polypeptide(L)'
;MIFNFSHTFVVCLTLIQKSIAQTYNELYRPQYHFSPAKNWMNDPNGLVYYNSTYHLYYQYNPGGNTWGAMSWGHATSNDLTHWKQQPVALQARGYPGEITEMFFSGSTVVDTQNTSGFGSNGKVPFIAMYTSYYPGTSVLPSGKTVNGGTQAQSIAYSVDEGMTWTTYDASNPVILAPPAPYADQWKDFRDPFVFWHDASQKWISVISLAQLHKLVIYTSTNLKTWTYASEFGPMNAVGGVWECPSIFPLPLDGDEAKTKWVAQIGLNPGGPPGVIGSGTQYIVGNFNGTTFVAETHAPSSPTTTSTRSSTLSTSVYNFDGLGTYAERGWTATGGLVGKSPAQGTLNGQNTVTGYSGNYVNTFIDADATTGTLTSPSFVVSENWINFLIGGGNAPGVQCINLKVQGQVVRTATGADEEKLVPKSWDVASFIGQSAVIEIVDASTGGWGHILVDEITFSDSSNEPYGTSWMDYGPDFYAAAPFNGLAIVDRISIAWMNNWQYASAIPTSPWRSIFSIPRQLSLKTIGGRPTLIQKPVADFVSLRKSTYTNTFDTVVEGNQLLPLTGKSLDVTLSFSDRVAPPSSSQFGIILRATSDLTQQTRVGYDFGTKRLFVDRTKSGDVGFDGTFSNTYYAPLVAASNGKVTLRILLDWSSIEVFGGEGEVTLSAQIFPRDNGVDARLFSLGGSTNGVSISANVVGSAWDPSSGSSSTVSSMSFIGSSTSTRSTTISVVTTSSSRTSTVTSLTISITSSVATTLVPTTTSSTTPRPTPTGVYDFRPAYHFVASENWMNEPNGLIKIGSTWHLFYQHNPTGNFWGNLSWGHATSIDLVYWNHKPVAISSANGIQAFTGTSYFDASNLSGLGTSVNPPYLAFYTGYFPSSGVQDQRLAYSLDQGETWIKYPGSPIISQAQESPHDITNGLETRDPKVFFHTPTSQWVMILAHGGQNKLTFWTSSDAKTWTWKSDFAIGNVPGIPSGINGWEVPDFFELTIDGIAQKKWVLIVTPATGSPAGGNGVFALTGSFNGTLFTADAVDTSNFWLDYGRDFDGVLSWENVEAADGRRILASVMNSYGGNPPTNTYKGILSFPRTLQLKQVNGKTRFVQLPVSELDAASVPATNLTNQNLAPGQTLLNNIHSRSYDIRMTFIPTTGSTLSLAVRKGSSQQTVIKYVQSSGQLSVDRTASGNTGYDPAAGGVHTASFQADANGKVQLRVLVDESSIEVFGGKGEVVISDLIFPDVASDGLALTTSGGSVLLESVDMRTISF
;
A
#
# COMPACT_ATOMS: atom_id res chain seq x y z
N MET A 1 31.32 35.93 -71.68
CA MET A 1 30.63 34.65 -71.98
C MET A 1 29.50 34.54 -70.96
N ILE A 2 28.20 34.36 -71.29
CA ILE A 2 27.55 33.43 -72.24
C ILE A 2 27.76 31.99 -71.74
N PHE A 3 26.80 31.10 -71.40
CA PHE A 3 25.30 31.02 -71.37
C PHE A 3 24.93 29.80 -70.46
N ASN A 4 23.70 29.50 -69.95
CA ASN A 4 22.40 30.20 -69.86
C ASN A 4 21.45 29.50 -68.82
N PHE A 5 20.27 30.11 -68.62
CA PHE A 5 18.94 29.51 -68.36
C PHE A 5 18.66 28.18 -69.15
N SER A 6 17.66 27.31 -68.88
CA SER A 6 16.34 27.48 -68.22
C SER A 6 15.68 26.13 -67.81
N HIS A 7 14.60 26.20 -67.01
CA HIS A 7 13.40 25.34 -66.87
C HIS A 7 13.28 24.02 -67.71
N THR A 8 12.63 22.93 -67.26
CA THR A 8 11.21 22.86 -66.80
C THR A 8 10.88 21.50 -66.12
N PHE A 9 9.68 21.38 -65.51
CA PHE A 9 8.96 20.17 -65.07
C PHE A 9 9.37 19.48 -63.75
N VAL A 10 8.79 19.98 -62.65
CA VAL A 10 8.08 19.13 -61.66
C VAL A 10 6.67 19.72 -61.49
N VAL A 11 5.64 18.87 -61.41
CA VAL A 11 4.23 19.28 -61.35
C VAL A 11 3.82 19.63 -59.91
N CYS A 12 2.95 20.63 -59.74
CA CYS A 12 2.39 21.00 -58.45
C CYS A 12 1.54 19.87 -57.84
N LEU A 13 2.00 19.26 -56.75
CA LEU A 13 1.10 18.70 -55.74
C LEU A 13 1.01 19.70 -54.58
N THR A 14 0.04 20.61 -54.66
CA THR A 14 -0.41 21.38 -53.50
C THR A 14 -1.19 20.46 -52.56
N LEU A 15 -0.46 19.66 -51.78
CA LEU A 15 -1.05 18.90 -50.68
C LEU A 15 -1.56 19.88 -49.64
N ILE A 16 -2.88 20.03 -49.59
CA ILE A 16 -3.57 20.75 -48.52
C ILE A 16 -3.36 19.94 -47.24
N GLN A 17 -2.37 20.33 -46.44
CA GLN A 17 -2.35 19.98 -45.02
C GLN A 17 -3.57 20.63 -44.37
N LYS A 18 -4.67 19.88 -44.29
CA LYS A 18 -5.67 20.13 -43.26
C LYS A 18 -4.95 20.01 -41.92
N SER A 19 -4.81 21.13 -41.22
CA SER A 19 -4.59 21.11 -39.78
C SER A 19 -5.79 20.41 -39.15
N ILE A 20 -5.64 19.13 -38.82
CA ILE A 20 -6.58 18.44 -37.93
C ILE A 20 -6.40 19.14 -36.58
N ALA A 21 -7.38 19.95 -36.19
CA ALA A 21 -7.37 20.61 -34.89
C ALA A 21 -7.29 19.52 -33.81
N GLN A 22 -6.35 19.65 -32.87
CA GLN A 22 -6.13 18.63 -31.87
C GLN A 22 -7.23 18.73 -30.80
N THR A 23 -8.13 17.75 -30.77
CA THR A 23 -9.33 17.77 -29.95
C THR A 23 -9.08 17.14 -28.58
N TYR A 24 -9.05 17.96 -27.54
CA TYR A 24 -8.97 17.55 -26.13
C TYR A 24 -10.35 17.09 -25.60
N ASN A 25 -11.02 16.20 -26.31
CA ASN A 25 -12.39 15.74 -26.04
C ASN A 25 -12.47 14.23 -25.77
N GLU A 26 -11.34 13.59 -25.49
CA GLU A 26 -11.26 12.15 -25.27
C GLU A 26 -11.84 11.74 -23.89
N LEU A 27 -12.17 10.46 -23.73
CA LEU A 27 -12.61 9.91 -22.45
C LEU A 27 -11.57 10.20 -21.36
N TYR A 28 -12.03 10.70 -20.20
CA TYR A 28 -11.20 11.13 -19.06
C TYR A 28 -10.32 12.38 -19.29
N ARG A 29 -10.38 13.06 -20.44
CA ARG A 29 -9.58 14.29 -20.66
C ARG A 29 -10.10 15.43 -19.76
N PRO A 30 -9.30 15.96 -18.81
CA PRO A 30 -9.72 17.12 -18.03
C PRO A 30 -9.90 18.34 -18.95
N GLN A 31 -10.89 19.16 -18.64
CA GLN A 31 -11.28 20.31 -19.44
C GLN A 31 -10.74 21.64 -18.90
N TYR A 32 -10.23 21.68 -17.66
CA TYR A 32 -9.56 22.87 -17.11
C TYR A 32 -8.26 22.56 -16.33
N HIS A 33 -7.81 21.31 -16.29
CA HIS A 33 -6.47 20.93 -15.82
C HIS A 33 -5.52 20.70 -17.00
N PHE A 34 -4.26 21.10 -16.89
CA PHE A 34 -3.28 20.83 -17.96
C PHE A 34 -2.98 19.34 -18.08
N SER A 35 -2.90 18.86 -19.32
CA SER A 35 -2.31 17.58 -19.69
C SER A 35 -1.65 17.74 -21.06
N PRO A 36 -0.57 17.01 -21.39
CA PRO A 36 0.02 17.09 -22.71
C PRO A 36 -0.95 16.50 -23.73
N ALA A 37 -0.94 16.98 -24.96
CA ALA A 37 -1.90 16.53 -25.98
C ALA A 37 -1.80 15.01 -26.28
N LYS A 38 -0.66 14.40 -25.98
CA LYS A 38 -0.38 12.95 -26.00
C LYS A 38 0.80 12.63 -25.07
N ASN A 39 1.12 11.34 -24.93
CA ASN A 39 2.26 10.80 -24.21
C ASN A 39 2.27 11.04 -22.69
N TRP A 40 3.28 10.48 -22.02
CA TRP A 40 3.51 10.58 -20.59
C TRP A 40 3.98 11.97 -20.15
N MET A 41 3.41 12.44 -19.05
CA MET A 41 3.93 13.54 -18.22
C MET A 41 4.11 13.08 -16.75
N ASN A 42 5.11 13.60 -16.06
CA ASN A 42 5.13 13.65 -14.59
C ASN A 42 5.33 15.08 -14.06
N ASP A 43 6.43 15.35 -13.37
CA ASP A 43 6.63 16.54 -12.54
C ASP A 43 6.48 17.87 -13.31
N PRO A 44 5.90 18.91 -12.69
CA PRO A 44 6.00 20.28 -13.20
C PRO A 44 7.44 20.78 -13.00
N ASN A 45 7.98 21.44 -14.02
CA ASN A 45 9.35 21.95 -14.02
C ASN A 45 9.40 23.39 -14.50
N GLY A 46 10.51 24.06 -14.20
CA GLY A 46 10.86 25.33 -14.84
C GLY A 46 9.83 26.45 -14.63
N LEU A 47 8.96 26.35 -13.62
CA LEU A 47 7.81 27.25 -13.46
C LEU A 47 8.28 28.69 -13.27
N VAL A 48 7.98 29.55 -14.25
CA VAL A 48 8.39 30.95 -14.22
C VAL A 48 7.32 31.84 -14.84
N TYR A 49 7.05 32.97 -14.18
CA TYR A 49 6.22 34.05 -14.71
C TYR A 49 7.11 35.19 -15.19
N TYR A 50 6.86 35.67 -16.40
CA TYR A 50 7.54 36.84 -16.97
C TYR A 50 6.65 37.50 -18.02
N ASN A 51 6.65 38.83 -18.11
CA ASN A 51 6.00 39.60 -19.17
C ASN A 51 4.54 39.16 -19.46
N SER A 52 3.73 38.98 -18.40
CA SER A 52 2.35 38.50 -18.45
C SER A 52 2.13 37.06 -18.96
N THR A 53 3.18 36.25 -19.05
CA THR A 53 3.13 34.83 -19.43
C THR A 53 3.64 33.92 -18.31
N TYR A 54 2.86 32.91 -17.96
CA TYR A 54 3.22 31.79 -17.11
C TYR A 54 3.79 30.67 -17.99
N HIS A 55 5.02 30.25 -17.71
CA HIS A 55 5.67 29.12 -18.37
C HIS A 55 5.57 27.87 -17.49
N LEU A 56 5.06 26.80 -18.10
CA LEU A 56 4.91 25.48 -17.51
C LEU A 56 5.77 24.51 -18.31
N TYR A 57 6.95 24.18 -17.80
CA TYR A 57 7.72 23.04 -18.31
C TYR A 57 7.34 21.80 -17.51
N TYR A 58 7.66 20.61 -18.01
CA TYR A 58 7.27 19.38 -17.34
C TYR A 58 8.05 18.16 -17.83
N GLN A 59 8.28 17.20 -16.93
CA GLN A 59 8.87 15.91 -17.27
C GLN A 59 7.97 15.20 -18.28
N TYR A 60 8.54 14.85 -19.43
CA TYR A 60 7.80 14.42 -20.62
C TYR A 60 8.55 13.33 -21.39
N ASN A 61 7.82 12.36 -21.94
CA ASN A 61 8.35 11.40 -22.91
C ASN A 61 7.91 11.80 -24.33
N PRO A 62 8.81 12.24 -25.24
CA PRO A 62 8.45 12.56 -26.62
C PRO A 62 7.99 11.36 -27.47
N GLY A 63 8.27 10.12 -27.04
CA GLY A 63 8.08 8.89 -27.82
C GLY A 63 7.03 7.89 -27.30
N GLY A 64 6.49 8.03 -26.09
CA GLY A 64 5.58 7.02 -25.54
C GLY A 64 4.69 7.46 -24.37
N ASN A 65 3.66 6.66 -24.07
CA ASN A 65 2.69 6.93 -23.00
C ASN A 65 3.08 6.30 -21.64
N THR A 66 4.37 6.13 -21.42
CA THR A 66 5.00 5.64 -20.17
C THR A 66 6.27 6.44 -19.91
N TRP A 67 6.82 6.34 -18.69
CA TRP A 67 8.11 6.96 -18.37
C TRP A 67 9.23 6.41 -19.26
N GLY A 68 10.08 7.30 -19.78
CA GLY A 68 11.22 7.01 -20.64
C GLY A 68 11.65 8.24 -21.46
N ALA A 69 12.89 8.26 -21.95
CA ALA A 69 13.45 9.36 -22.75
C ALA A 69 13.16 10.77 -22.16
N MET A 70 13.36 10.91 -20.84
CA MET A 70 12.92 12.08 -20.09
C MET A 70 13.48 13.39 -20.65
N SER A 71 12.54 14.27 -20.97
CA SER A 71 12.70 15.55 -21.66
C SER A 71 11.83 16.59 -20.97
N TRP A 72 12.12 17.88 -21.10
CA TRP A 72 11.18 18.93 -20.67
C TRP A 72 10.21 19.28 -21.81
N GLY A 73 8.93 18.94 -21.64
CA GLY A 73 7.84 19.55 -22.39
C GLY A 73 7.65 21.02 -22.01
N HIS A 74 6.78 21.74 -22.73
CA HIS A 74 6.51 23.16 -22.47
C HIS A 74 5.07 23.53 -22.84
N ALA A 75 4.46 24.37 -22.01
CA ALA A 75 3.22 25.09 -22.28
C ALA A 75 3.29 26.52 -21.72
N THR A 76 2.46 27.41 -22.26
CA THR A 76 2.34 28.81 -21.81
C THR A 76 0.88 29.20 -21.63
N SER A 77 0.58 30.00 -20.62
CA SER A 77 -0.73 30.62 -20.40
C SER A 77 -0.55 32.06 -19.89
N ASN A 78 -1.53 32.93 -20.10
CA ASN A 78 -1.55 34.28 -19.53
C ASN A 78 -2.48 34.40 -18.30
N ASP A 79 -3.22 33.34 -17.99
CA ASP A 79 -4.33 33.30 -17.02
C ASP A 79 -4.35 32.00 -16.18
N LEU A 80 -3.28 31.22 -16.23
CA LEU A 80 -3.13 29.89 -15.61
C LEU A 80 -4.18 28.84 -16.03
N THR A 81 -4.98 29.13 -17.06
CA THR A 81 -6.20 28.39 -17.42
C THR A 81 -6.16 27.92 -18.87
N HIS A 82 -6.06 28.84 -19.82
CA HIS A 82 -6.00 28.56 -21.25
C HIS A 82 -4.56 28.24 -21.67
N TRP A 83 -4.16 27.00 -21.44
CA TRP A 83 -2.81 26.53 -21.71
C TRP A 83 -2.59 26.21 -23.20
N LYS A 84 -1.62 26.90 -23.80
CA LYS A 84 -1.10 26.57 -25.13
C LYS A 84 0.15 25.70 -24.98
N GLN A 85 0.08 24.43 -25.40
CA GLN A 85 1.27 23.58 -25.52
C GLN A 85 2.21 24.13 -26.61
N GLN A 86 3.51 24.05 -26.35
CA GLN A 86 4.62 24.54 -27.17
C GLN A 86 5.53 23.36 -27.60
N PRO A 87 6.59 23.58 -28.41
CA PRO A 87 7.60 22.56 -28.69
C PRO A 87 8.29 22.02 -27.42
N VAL A 88 8.94 20.86 -27.51
CA VAL A 88 9.76 20.30 -26.43
C VAL A 88 10.96 21.24 -26.18
N ALA A 89 11.14 21.67 -24.92
CA ALA A 89 12.13 22.68 -24.53
C ALA A 89 13.53 22.08 -24.38
N LEU A 90 13.65 20.94 -23.70
CA LEU A 90 14.90 20.18 -23.54
C LEU A 90 14.64 18.72 -23.91
N GLN A 91 14.91 18.36 -25.17
CA GLN A 91 14.72 17.00 -25.70
C GLN A 91 15.89 16.10 -25.30
N ALA A 92 15.60 14.91 -24.73
CA ALA A 92 16.59 13.90 -24.34
C ALA A 92 17.67 13.67 -25.41
N ARG A 93 18.93 13.78 -24.99
CA ARG A 93 20.08 13.89 -25.91
C ARG A 93 20.30 12.57 -26.64
N GLY A 94 20.13 12.61 -27.95
CA GLY A 94 20.23 11.45 -28.84
C GLY A 94 18.87 10.90 -29.31
N TYR A 95 17.74 11.33 -28.73
CA TYR A 95 16.40 10.90 -29.16
C TYR A 95 16.15 11.21 -30.66
N PRO A 96 15.60 10.28 -31.47
CA PRO A 96 15.02 8.98 -31.10
C PRO A 96 15.98 7.78 -31.13
N GLY A 97 17.30 8.01 -31.25
CA GLY A 97 18.33 6.99 -31.15
C GLY A 97 18.78 6.72 -29.72
N GLU A 98 20.06 6.38 -29.54
CA GLU A 98 20.67 6.10 -28.24
C GLU A 98 20.66 7.34 -27.33
N ILE A 99 19.99 7.22 -26.17
CA ILE A 99 19.88 8.31 -25.20
C ILE A 99 21.15 8.38 -24.35
N THR A 100 21.83 9.53 -24.39
CA THR A 100 23.10 9.77 -23.68
C THR A 100 22.95 10.69 -22.46
N GLU A 101 21.91 11.52 -22.43
CA GLU A 101 21.53 12.39 -21.31
C GLU A 101 20.01 12.55 -21.31
N MET A 102 19.38 12.33 -20.17
CA MET A 102 17.99 12.67 -19.93
C MET A 102 17.89 13.92 -19.05
N PHE A 103 16.86 14.71 -19.28
CA PHE A 103 16.54 15.90 -18.50
C PHE A 103 15.54 15.49 -17.43
N PHE A 104 16.01 15.43 -16.19
CA PHE A 104 15.20 15.23 -14.99
C PHE A 104 14.78 16.59 -14.41
N SER A 105 14.01 16.56 -13.33
CA SER A 105 13.30 17.73 -12.80
C SER A 105 14.20 18.88 -12.36
N GLY A 106 13.59 20.06 -12.23
CA GLY A 106 14.28 21.31 -11.94
C GLY A 106 13.42 22.54 -12.20
N SER A 107 14.07 23.70 -12.27
CA SER A 107 13.42 25.02 -12.17
C SER A 107 14.08 26.07 -13.07
N THR A 108 13.39 27.20 -13.26
CA THR A 108 13.82 28.29 -14.17
C THR A 108 13.77 29.63 -13.46
N VAL A 109 14.73 30.50 -13.75
CA VAL A 109 14.79 31.90 -13.31
C VAL A 109 15.02 32.84 -14.47
N VAL A 110 14.60 34.10 -14.32
CA VAL A 110 14.93 35.18 -15.26
C VAL A 110 16.12 35.97 -14.71
N ASP A 111 17.27 35.88 -15.36
CA ASP A 111 18.51 36.55 -14.93
C ASP A 111 18.55 37.98 -15.49
N THR A 112 17.66 38.83 -14.97
CA THR A 112 17.46 40.24 -15.39
C THR A 112 18.72 41.10 -15.30
N GLN A 113 19.65 40.73 -14.42
CA GLN A 113 20.94 41.40 -14.24
C GLN A 113 22.06 40.81 -15.14
N ASN A 114 21.76 39.76 -15.93
CA ASN A 114 22.71 39.02 -16.76
C ASN A 114 23.97 38.55 -16.00
N THR A 115 23.80 38.13 -14.74
CA THR A 115 24.86 37.59 -13.88
C THR A 115 25.51 36.31 -14.45
N SER A 116 24.73 35.55 -15.23
CA SER A 116 25.19 34.39 -15.99
C SER A 116 26.01 34.77 -17.23
N GLY A 117 25.85 35.99 -17.77
CA GLY A 117 26.52 36.46 -18.98
C GLY A 117 26.04 35.82 -20.28
N PHE A 118 24.94 35.05 -20.27
CA PHE A 118 24.37 34.46 -21.49
C PHE A 118 23.48 35.44 -22.29
N GLY A 119 23.01 36.51 -21.67
CA GLY A 119 22.24 37.56 -22.32
C GLY A 119 23.08 38.33 -23.33
N SER A 120 22.53 38.52 -24.53
CA SER A 120 23.20 39.18 -25.66
C SER A 120 22.24 40.11 -26.42
N ASN A 121 22.78 41.14 -27.07
CA ASN A 121 22.00 42.12 -27.87
C ASN A 121 20.81 42.75 -27.10
N GLY A 122 20.98 43.00 -25.79
CA GLY A 122 19.95 43.57 -24.93
C GLY A 122 18.87 42.59 -24.46
N LYS A 123 18.92 41.32 -24.86
CA LYS A 123 18.00 40.29 -24.40
C LYS A 123 18.38 39.77 -23.01
N VAL A 124 17.39 39.72 -22.12
CA VAL A 124 17.49 39.06 -20.81
C VAL A 124 17.50 37.54 -21.00
N PRO A 125 18.45 36.79 -20.40
CA PRO A 125 18.45 35.35 -20.46
C PRO A 125 17.51 34.73 -19.41
N PHE A 126 16.76 33.71 -19.81
CA PHE A 126 16.14 32.78 -18.86
C PHE A 126 17.13 31.64 -18.62
N ILE A 127 17.29 31.19 -17.38
CA ILE A 127 18.20 30.11 -17.00
C ILE A 127 17.41 28.98 -16.34
N ALA A 128 17.45 27.81 -16.95
CA ALA A 128 16.93 26.57 -16.37
C ALA A 128 18.07 25.85 -15.66
N MET A 129 17.85 25.41 -14.43
CA MET A 129 18.72 24.49 -13.70
C MET A 129 17.96 23.18 -13.49
N TYR A 130 18.59 22.07 -13.86
CA TYR A 130 17.93 20.77 -13.96
C TYR A 130 18.92 19.65 -13.61
N THR A 131 18.39 18.49 -13.20
CA THR A 131 19.22 17.30 -13.06
C THR A 131 19.47 16.65 -14.42
N SER A 132 20.73 16.55 -14.82
CA SER A 132 21.13 15.63 -15.89
C SER A 132 21.18 14.21 -15.31
N TYR A 133 20.44 13.29 -15.92
CA TYR A 133 20.59 11.85 -15.68
C TYR A 133 21.37 11.21 -16.84
N TYR A 134 22.49 10.56 -16.52
CA TYR A 134 23.37 9.92 -17.49
C TYR A 134 23.18 8.39 -17.45
N PRO A 135 22.45 7.78 -18.41
CA PRO A 135 22.22 6.33 -18.41
C PRO A 135 23.50 5.50 -18.66
N GLY A 136 24.51 6.08 -19.33
CA GLY A 136 25.78 5.42 -19.65
C GLY A 136 27.00 6.22 -19.21
N THR A 137 28.10 5.53 -18.94
CA THR A 137 29.40 6.15 -18.60
C THR A 137 29.97 6.88 -19.82
N SER A 138 30.34 8.15 -19.66
CA SER A 138 30.85 8.98 -20.76
C SER A 138 31.79 10.11 -20.28
N VAL A 139 32.52 10.70 -21.23
CA VAL A 139 33.20 11.98 -21.04
C VAL A 139 32.39 13.05 -21.76
N LEU A 140 31.94 14.04 -21.01
CA LEU A 140 31.06 15.11 -21.48
C LEU A 140 31.85 16.18 -22.28
N PRO A 141 31.18 17.04 -23.08
CA PRO A 141 31.85 18.12 -23.81
C PRO A 141 32.62 19.13 -22.93
N SER A 142 32.31 19.17 -21.63
CA SER A 142 33.01 19.93 -20.59
C SER A 142 34.34 19.30 -20.13
N GLY A 143 34.69 18.11 -20.63
CA GLY A 143 35.83 17.31 -20.17
C GLY A 143 35.61 16.54 -18.87
N LYS A 144 34.40 16.63 -18.27
CA LYS A 144 34.03 15.89 -17.05
C LYS A 144 33.63 14.45 -17.39
N THR A 145 34.06 13.49 -16.58
CA THR A 145 33.60 12.09 -16.67
C THR A 145 32.38 11.88 -15.78
N VAL A 146 31.39 11.14 -16.29
CA VAL A 146 30.20 10.68 -15.55
C VAL A 146 30.04 9.17 -15.72
N ASN A 147 29.41 8.52 -14.75
CA ASN A 147 29.16 7.07 -14.75
C ASN A 147 27.71 6.77 -15.16
N GLY A 148 27.45 5.56 -15.63
CA GLY A 148 26.08 5.06 -15.81
C GLY A 148 25.28 5.15 -14.50
N GLY A 149 24.15 5.85 -14.55
CA GLY A 149 23.28 6.15 -13.41
C GLY A 149 23.59 7.47 -12.68
N THR A 150 24.52 8.30 -13.15
CA THR A 150 24.83 9.58 -12.46
C THR A 150 23.69 10.58 -12.57
N GLN A 151 23.29 11.15 -11.42
CA GLN A 151 22.45 12.34 -11.31
C GLN A 151 23.34 13.53 -10.89
N ALA A 152 23.35 14.60 -11.70
CA ALA A 152 24.18 15.78 -11.45
C ALA A 152 23.51 17.06 -11.98
N GLN A 153 23.81 18.23 -11.39
CA GLN A 153 23.05 19.45 -11.67
C GLN A 153 23.69 20.26 -12.80
N SER A 154 22.90 20.53 -13.84
CA SER A 154 23.26 21.20 -15.09
C SER A 154 22.43 22.47 -15.29
N ILE A 155 22.87 23.34 -16.21
CA ILE A 155 22.08 24.51 -16.64
C ILE A 155 21.92 24.59 -18.16
N ALA A 156 20.82 25.22 -18.58
CA ALA A 156 20.57 25.67 -19.94
C ALA A 156 20.10 27.13 -19.91
N TYR A 157 20.26 27.84 -21.03
CA TYR A 157 19.79 29.21 -21.18
C TYR A 157 18.91 29.38 -22.42
N SER A 158 17.96 30.31 -22.33
CA SER A 158 17.16 30.82 -23.45
C SER A 158 17.40 32.32 -23.59
N VAL A 159 17.42 32.81 -24.83
CA VAL A 159 17.41 34.24 -25.19
C VAL A 159 16.24 34.55 -26.13
N ASP A 160 15.11 33.90 -25.89
CA ASP A 160 13.83 34.08 -26.60
C ASP A 160 12.65 33.84 -25.65
N GLU A 161 12.77 34.33 -24.41
CA GLU A 161 11.76 34.26 -23.35
C GLU A 161 11.31 32.81 -23.05
N GLY A 162 12.27 31.88 -23.02
CA GLY A 162 12.04 30.48 -22.65
C GLY A 162 11.53 29.57 -23.77
N MET A 163 11.43 30.06 -25.01
CA MET A 163 10.87 29.32 -26.15
C MET A 163 11.83 28.30 -26.78
N THR A 164 13.14 28.58 -26.80
CA THR A 164 14.19 27.61 -27.20
C THR A 164 15.39 27.67 -26.26
N TRP A 165 16.04 26.53 -26.04
CA TRP A 165 17.07 26.37 -25.01
C TRP A 165 18.40 25.88 -25.57
N THR A 166 19.48 26.43 -25.04
CA THR A 166 20.86 25.99 -25.28
C THR A 166 21.44 25.45 -23.98
N THR A 167 21.82 24.18 -23.95
CA THR A 167 22.49 23.55 -22.80
C THR A 167 23.92 24.06 -22.66
N TYR A 168 24.40 24.27 -21.43
CA TYR A 168 25.75 24.78 -21.16
C TYR A 168 26.83 23.69 -21.25
N ASP A 169 26.88 23.00 -22.39
CA ASP A 169 27.72 21.82 -22.67
C ASP A 169 29.21 22.05 -22.37
N ALA A 170 29.69 23.29 -22.54
CA ALA A 170 31.07 23.69 -22.27
C ALA A 170 31.48 23.61 -20.77
N SER A 171 30.54 23.40 -19.85
CA SER A 171 30.84 23.27 -18.41
C SER A 171 29.88 22.40 -17.60
N ASN A 172 28.73 21.97 -18.15
CA ASN A 172 27.79 21.06 -17.48
C ASN A 172 28.44 19.70 -17.11
N PRO A 173 28.00 19.06 -16.00
CA PRO A 173 27.13 19.60 -14.96
C PRO A 173 27.87 20.64 -14.11
N VAL A 174 27.19 21.74 -13.75
CA VAL A 174 27.74 22.81 -12.89
C VAL A 174 27.94 22.37 -11.44
N ILE A 175 27.18 21.37 -10.97
CA ILE A 175 27.45 20.63 -9.71
C ILE A 175 27.49 19.13 -10.05
N LEU A 176 28.71 18.59 -10.17
CA LEU A 176 28.95 17.21 -10.63
C LEU A 176 28.60 16.13 -9.60
N ALA A 177 28.71 16.42 -8.31
CA ALA A 177 28.56 15.46 -7.24
C ALA A 177 27.98 16.11 -5.96
N PRO A 178 27.40 15.31 -5.05
CA PRO A 178 27.03 15.73 -3.70
C PRO A 178 28.19 16.39 -2.93
N PRO A 179 27.89 17.18 -1.87
CA PRO A 179 28.91 17.69 -0.97
C PRO A 179 29.43 16.57 -0.05
N ALA A 180 30.68 16.66 0.40
CA ALA A 180 31.21 15.72 1.39
C ALA A 180 30.42 15.82 2.72
N PRO A 181 30.14 14.70 3.41
CA PRO A 181 30.66 13.34 3.16
C PRO A 181 29.93 12.53 2.08
N TYR A 182 28.78 13.01 1.56
CA TYR A 182 27.79 12.25 0.79
C TYR A 182 28.16 11.93 -0.67
N ALA A 183 29.45 11.86 -1.01
CA ALA A 183 29.92 11.68 -2.39
C ALA A 183 29.50 10.33 -3.03
N ASP A 184 29.05 9.37 -2.21
CA ASP A 184 28.45 8.10 -2.59
C ASP A 184 27.00 8.22 -3.11
N GLN A 185 26.27 9.28 -2.73
CA GLN A 185 24.88 9.56 -3.12
C GLN A 185 24.72 10.07 -4.58
N TRP A 186 25.73 9.90 -5.43
CA TRP A 186 25.78 10.41 -6.81
C TRP A 186 24.74 9.83 -7.78
N LYS A 187 23.96 8.83 -7.35
CA LYS A 187 22.81 8.27 -8.06
C LYS A 187 21.46 8.85 -7.62
N ASP A 188 21.42 9.55 -6.48
CA ASP A 188 20.20 10.02 -5.82
C ASP A 188 20.36 11.46 -5.34
N PHE A 189 20.77 12.32 -6.28
CA PHE A 189 21.12 13.73 -6.06
C PHE A 189 20.42 14.57 -7.14
N ARG A 190 19.24 15.11 -6.83
CA ARG A 190 18.33 15.65 -7.86
C ARG A 190 17.42 16.80 -7.44
N ASP A 191 16.74 17.33 -8.45
CA ASP A 191 15.64 18.29 -8.39
C ASP A 191 16.05 19.69 -7.88
N PRO A 192 16.96 20.39 -8.59
CA PRO A 192 17.39 21.74 -8.22
C PRO A 192 16.27 22.77 -8.35
N PHE A 193 15.80 23.29 -7.21
CA PHE A 193 15.03 24.53 -7.16
C PHE A 193 15.97 25.74 -6.99
N VAL A 194 16.11 26.55 -8.04
CA VAL A 194 16.90 27.79 -8.06
C VAL A 194 16.01 29.02 -7.98
N PHE A 195 16.42 29.99 -7.16
CA PHE A 195 15.76 31.29 -7.02
C PHE A 195 16.77 32.39 -6.67
N TRP A 196 16.37 33.66 -6.84
CA TRP A 196 17.15 34.82 -6.38
C TRP A 196 16.74 35.18 -4.95
N HIS A 197 17.71 35.42 -4.07
CA HIS A 197 17.48 35.82 -2.69
C HIS A 197 18.00 37.26 -2.46
N ASP A 198 17.08 38.22 -2.52
CA ASP A 198 17.39 39.66 -2.45
C ASP A 198 18.17 40.06 -1.21
N ALA A 199 17.83 39.54 -0.03
CA ALA A 199 18.46 39.93 1.22
C ALA A 199 19.95 39.52 1.33
N SER A 200 20.42 38.57 0.51
CA SER A 200 21.85 38.23 0.41
C SER A 200 22.47 38.54 -0.96
N GLN A 201 21.70 39.07 -1.91
CA GLN A 201 22.11 39.34 -3.30
C GLN A 201 22.81 38.15 -3.97
N LYS A 202 22.20 36.95 -3.85
CA LYS A 202 22.72 35.70 -4.43
C LYS A 202 21.61 34.85 -5.03
N TRP A 203 22.00 34.03 -6.00
CA TRP A 203 21.24 32.86 -6.40
C TRP A 203 21.40 31.75 -5.36
N ILE A 204 20.29 31.09 -5.03
CA ILE A 204 20.22 29.95 -4.12
C ILE A 204 19.75 28.75 -4.94
N SER A 205 20.33 27.57 -4.73
CA SER A 205 19.83 26.31 -5.26
C SER A 205 19.62 25.33 -4.11
N VAL A 206 18.44 24.71 -4.04
CA VAL A 206 18.10 23.63 -3.10
C VAL A 206 17.94 22.35 -3.90
N ILE A 207 18.62 21.29 -3.48
CA ILE A 207 18.71 20.00 -4.19
C ILE A 207 18.50 18.88 -3.17
N SER A 208 17.84 17.79 -3.56
CA SER A 208 17.63 16.63 -2.68
C SER A 208 18.81 15.65 -2.72
N LEU A 209 19.20 15.14 -1.55
CA LEU A 209 19.90 13.86 -1.38
C LEU A 209 18.84 12.82 -1.02
N ALA A 210 18.26 12.21 -2.04
CA ALA A 210 16.92 11.64 -1.99
C ALA A 210 16.79 10.47 -0.99
N GLN A 211 17.76 9.55 -1.00
CA GLN A 211 17.84 8.39 -0.08
C GLN A 211 18.14 8.78 1.38
N LEU A 212 18.79 9.93 1.60
CA LEU A 212 19.15 10.39 2.94
C LEU A 212 18.05 11.24 3.59
N HIS A 213 16.99 11.56 2.85
CA HIS A 213 15.93 12.47 3.28
C HIS A 213 16.50 13.83 3.73
N LYS A 214 17.45 14.37 2.95
CA LYS A 214 18.13 15.64 3.21
C LYS A 214 18.05 16.57 2.02
N LEU A 215 17.92 17.86 2.29
CA LEU A 215 18.12 18.93 1.32
C LEU A 215 19.54 19.49 1.49
N VAL A 216 20.21 19.79 0.39
CA VAL A 216 21.49 20.52 0.37
C VAL A 216 21.33 21.84 -0.36
N ILE A 217 21.81 22.91 0.27
CA ILE A 217 21.65 24.29 -0.16
C ILE A 217 22.99 24.81 -0.68
N TYR A 218 22.98 25.37 -1.88
CA TYR A 218 24.13 26.00 -2.53
C TYR A 218 23.84 27.47 -2.82
N THR A 219 24.89 28.29 -2.87
CA THR A 219 24.80 29.70 -3.29
C THR A 219 25.69 29.99 -4.50
N SER A 220 25.28 30.95 -5.34
CA SER A 220 26.03 31.44 -6.49
C SER A 220 25.82 32.93 -6.72
N THR A 221 26.80 33.58 -7.37
CA THR A 221 26.69 34.96 -7.88
C THR A 221 26.52 35.01 -9.40
N ASN A 222 26.54 33.87 -10.10
CA ASN A 222 26.61 33.81 -11.57
C ASN A 222 25.90 32.59 -12.22
N LEU A 223 25.14 31.81 -11.44
CA LEU A 223 24.43 30.57 -11.83
C LEU A 223 25.31 29.41 -12.35
N LYS A 224 26.62 29.62 -12.55
CA LYS A 224 27.58 28.67 -13.14
C LYS A 224 28.56 28.08 -12.12
N THR A 225 28.86 28.83 -11.06
CA THR A 225 29.79 28.49 -10.00
C THR A 225 29.03 28.45 -8.69
N TRP A 226 28.93 27.27 -8.08
CA TRP A 226 28.11 27.02 -6.89
C TRP A 226 28.97 26.66 -5.68
N THR A 227 28.65 27.23 -4.52
CA THR A 227 29.30 26.95 -3.24
C THR A 227 28.28 26.35 -2.28
N TYR A 228 28.55 25.15 -1.76
CA TYR A 228 27.73 24.53 -0.71
C TYR A 228 27.65 25.44 0.52
N ALA A 229 26.47 25.56 1.10
CA ALA A 229 26.16 26.52 2.17
C ALA A 229 25.66 25.84 3.45
N SER A 230 24.68 24.94 3.35
CA SER A 230 24.26 24.06 4.44
C SER A 230 23.45 22.87 3.94
N GLU A 231 23.06 22.00 4.86
CA GLU A 231 22.01 20.99 4.67
C GLU A 231 20.78 21.30 5.53
N PHE A 232 19.69 20.56 5.31
CA PHE A 232 18.47 20.55 6.12
C PHE A 232 17.83 19.15 6.08
N GLY A 233 17.21 18.71 7.19
CA GLY A 233 16.60 17.38 7.33
C GLY A 233 17.57 16.29 7.79
N PRO A 234 17.08 15.06 8.05
CA PRO A 234 15.68 14.63 7.98
C PRO A 234 14.76 15.29 9.02
N MET A 235 13.48 15.42 8.69
CA MET A 235 12.43 15.94 9.57
C MET A 235 11.05 15.49 9.04
N ASN A 236 10.08 15.25 9.92
CA ASN A 236 8.72 14.83 9.55
C ASN A 236 8.70 13.52 8.72
N ALA A 237 8.06 13.47 7.55
CA ALA A 237 7.89 12.22 6.81
C ALA A 237 9.17 11.81 6.08
N VAL A 238 9.58 10.55 6.27
CA VAL A 238 10.77 9.92 5.68
C VAL A 238 10.50 8.48 5.23
N GLY A 239 9.24 8.17 4.86
CA GLY A 239 8.79 6.84 4.45
C GLY A 239 9.15 6.45 3.01
N GLY A 240 10.07 7.19 2.38
CA GLY A 240 10.43 7.09 0.97
C GLY A 240 11.27 8.31 0.56
N VAL A 241 11.91 8.20 -0.60
CA VAL A 241 12.95 9.15 -1.03
C VAL A 241 12.40 10.57 -1.18
N TRP A 242 13.17 11.57 -0.76
CA TRP A 242 12.78 12.99 -0.89
C TRP A 242 13.05 13.52 -2.30
N GLU A 243 12.08 14.20 -2.89
CA GLU A 243 12.12 14.72 -4.27
C GLU A 243 11.47 16.10 -4.37
N CYS A 244 11.71 16.79 -5.49
CA CYS A 244 11.12 18.10 -5.82
C CYS A 244 11.12 19.14 -4.67
N PRO A 245 12.26 19.39 -4.00
CA PRO A 245 12.31 20.35 -2.91
C PRO A 245 12.27 21.78 -3.41
N SER A 246 11.60 22.67 -2.68
CA SER A 246 11.70 24.11 -2.89
C SER A 246 11.60 24.86 -1.56
N ILE A 247 12.25 26.03 -1.47
CA ILE A 247 12.09 26.94 -0.32
C ILE A 247 11.68 28.33 -0.83
N PHE A 248 10.67 28.93 -0.21
CA PHE A 248 10.15 30.23 -0.61
C PHE A 248 9.51 30.98 0.57
N PRO A 249 9.47 32.33 0.53
CA PRO A 249 8.82 33.12 1.55
C PRO A 249 7.31 33.26 1.28
N LEU A 250 6.53 33.39 2.35
CA LEU A 250 5.10 33.70 2.36
C LEU A 250 4.76 34.70 3.49
N PRO A 251 3.76 35.58 3.33
CA PRO A 251 3.25 36.42 4.41
C PRO A 251 2.38 35.60 5.38
N LEU A 252 2.48 35.90 6.68
CA LEU A 252 1.62 35.34 7.72
C LEU A 252 0.47 36.29 8.05
N ASP A 253 -0.76 35.76 8.09
CA ASP A 253 -2.00 36.50 8.40
C ASP A 253 -2.28 37.69 7.47
N GLY A 254 -1.71 37.67 6.25
CA GLY A 254 -1.79 38.77 5.28
C GLY A 254 -0.88 39.96 5.59
N ASP A 255 0.02 39.83 6.56
CA ASP A 255 0.99 40.87 6.92
C ASP A 255 2.35 40.56 6.29
N GLU A 256 2.73 41.31 5.25
CA GLU A 256 4.03 41.16 4.56
C GLU A 256 5.24 41.41 5.49
N ALA A 257 5.09 42.24 6.53
CA ALA A 257 6.13 42.44 7.53
C ALA A 257 6.33 41.20 8.44
N LYS A 258 5.36 40.26 8.46
CA LYS A 258 5.46 38.95 9.12
C LYS A 258 5.71 37.84 8.09
N THR A 259 6.77 37.99 7.30
CA THR A 259 7.21 36.93 6.38
C THR A 259 7.77 35.72 7.13
N LYS A 260 7.34 34.52 6.72
CA LYS A 260 7.92 33.22 7.10
C LYS A 260 8.41 32.50 5.85
N TRP A 261 9.30 31.52 6.01
CA TRP A 261 9.73 30.66 4.91
C TRP A 261 9.08 29.29 5.00
N VAL A 262 8.72 28.71 3.86
CA VAL A 262 8.22 27.35 3.73
C VAL A 262 9.21 26.53 2.93
N ALA A 263 9.55 25.34 3.43
CA ALA A 263 10.16 24.28 2.65
C ALA A 263 9.05 23.31 2.21
N GLN A 264 8.89 23.12 0.89
CA GLN A 264 7.92 22.24 0.25
C GLN A 264 8.70 21.04 -0.32
N ILE A 265 8.30 19.81 0.02
CA ILE A 265 9.10 18.59 -0.22
C ILE A 265 8.17 17.44 -0.61
N GLY A 266 8.43 16.79 -1.75
CA GLY A 266 7.79 15.51 -2.09
C GLY A 266 8.51 14.33 -1.43
N LEU A 267 7.78 13.26 -1.11
CA LEU A 267 8.40 11.95 -0.91
C LEU A 267 7.64 10.78 -1.57
N ASN A 268 8.38 9.76 -1.99
CA ASN A 268 7.85 8.57 -2.65
C ASN A 268 8.58 7.27 -2.22
N PRO A 269 7.88 6.23 -1.71
CA PRO A 269 6.50 6.25 -1.21
C PRO A 269 6.42 7.04 0.12
N GLY A 270 5.40 6.77 0.94
CA GLY A 270 5.25 7.38 2.26
C GLY A 270 4.51 8.71 2.27
N GLY A 271 3.54 8.89 1.37
CA GLY A 271 2.60 10.02 1.36
C GLY A 271 1.66 10.12 2.59
N PRO A 272 0.59 10.92 2.53
CA PRO A 272 -0.25 11.23 3.68
C PRO A 272 -1.00 10.01 4.25
N PRO A 273 -1.42 10.02 5.53
CA PRO A 273 -2.07 8.88 6.18
C PRO A 273 -3.31 8.36 5.42
N GLY A 274 -3.27 7.09 5.02
CA GLY A 274 -4.30 6.43 4.21
C GLY A 274 -4.04 6.43 2.70
N VAL A 275 -2.97 7.10 2.24
CA VAL A 275 -2.44 7.00 0.88
C VAL A 275 -1.29 5.98 0.84
N ILE A 276 -1.24 5.21 -0.25
CA ILE A 276 -0.09 4.37 -0.62
C ILE A 276 0.61 5.06 -1.79
N GLY A 277 1.94 4.95 -1.85
CA GLY A 277 2.76 5.68 -2.83
C GLY A 277 3.09 7.11 -2.39
N SER A 278 3.09 8.03 -3.35
CA SER A 278 3.73 9.36 -3.26
C SER A 278 2.87 10.46 -2.61
N GLY A 279 3.49 11.47 -2.00
CA GLY A 279 2.79 12.65 -1.47
C GLY A 279 3.69 13.86 -1.20
N THR A 280 3.10 15.01 -0.85
CA THR A 280 3.82 16.29 -0.63
C THR A 280 3.65 16.81 0.80
N GLN A 281 4.75 17.02 1.51
CA GLN A 281 4.79 17.68 2.83
C GLN A 281 5.32 19.13 2.74
N TYR A 282 5.05 19.92 3.78
CA TYR A 282 5.67 21.23 3.97
C TYR A 282 6.18 21.41 5.41
N ILE A 283 7.13 22.33 5.57
CA ILE A 283 7.73 22.70 6.87
C ILE A 283 7.85 24.22 6.91
N VAL A 284 7.31 24.87 7.94
CA VAL A 284 7.45 26.31 8.15
C VAL A 284 8.74 26.60 8.94
N GLY A 285 9.40 27.72 8.64
CA GLY A 285 10.66 28.11 9.24
C GLY A 285 11.13 29.48 8.81
N ASN A 286 12.44 29.68 8.85
CA ASN A 286 13.13 30.91 8.46
C ASN A 286 14.33 30.56 7.57
N PHE A 287 14.63 31.40 6.58
CA PHE A 287 15.81 31.28 5.73
C PHE A 287 16.57 32.61 5.72
N ASN A 288 17.91 32.54 5.76
CA ASN A 288 18.80 33.70 5.87
C ASN A 288 19.67 33.95 4.63
N GLY A 289 19.49 33.19 3.54
CA GLY A 289 20.36 33.21 2.36
C GLY A 289 21.45 32.13 2.34
N THR A 290 21.57 31.31 3.39
CA THR A 290 22.44 30.11 3.39
C THR A 290 21.78 28.87 3.99
N THR A 291 20.91 29.04 4.98
CA THR A 291 20.45 27.97 5.87
C THR A 291 18.97 28.12 6.17
N PHE A 292 18.21 27.03 5.98
CA PHE A 292 16.81 26.94 6.40
C PHE A 292 16.73 26.36 7.81
N VAL A 293 16.04 27.06 8.71
CA VAL A 293 15.81 26.64 10.09
C VAL A 293 14.31 26.48 10.28
N ALA A 294 13.85 25.24 10.43
CA ALA A 294 12.45 24.93 10.74
C ALA A 294 12.03 25.58 12.06
N GLU A 295 10.77 25.98 12.15
CA GLU A 295 10.20 26.60 13.36
C GLU A 295 9.89 25.53 14.40
N THR A 296 10.84 25.33 15.32
CA THR A 296 10.61 24.53 16.52
C THR A 296 9.79 25.33 17.53
N HIS A 297 8.78 24.72 18.12
CA HIS A 297 8.10 25.28 19.28
C HIS A 297 8.96 25.05 20.53
N ALA A 298 9.92 25.94 20.74
CA ALA A 298 10.60 26.04 22.02
C ALA A 298 9.57 26.54 23.08
N PRO A 299 9.53 25.96 24.29
CA PRO A 299 8.77 26.56 25.38
C PRO A 299 9.31 27.96 25.64
N SER A 300 8.42 28.91 25.94
CA SER A 300 8.76 30.32 26.09
C SER A 300 9.68 30.54 27.30
N SER A 301 11.00 30.58 27.04
CA SER A 301 12.00 30.89 28.06
C SER A 301 11.68 32.24 28.71
N PRO A 302 11.58 32.33 30.06
CA PRO A 302 11.05 33.51 30.76
C PRO A 302 12.07 34.66 30.82
N THR A 303 12.33 35.29 29.67
CA THR A 303 13.20 36.46 29.54
C THR A 303 12.48 37.77 29.86
N THR A 304 12.13 37.97 31.14
CA THR A 304 12.17 39.32 31.76
C THR A 304 12.09 39.26 33.28
N THR A 305 12.98 39.98 33.95
CA THR A 305 12.93 40.21 35.39
C THR A 305 11.75 41.13 35.74
N SER A 306 10.62 40.54 36.14
CA SER A 306 9.45 41.25 36.64
C SER A 306 9.02 40.70 37.99
N THR A 307 9.19 41.49 39.05
CA THR A 307 8.80 41.11 40.41
C THR A 307 7.28 41.14 40.57
N ARG A 308 6.63 39.98 40.47
CA ARG A 308 5.24 39.78 40.90
C ARG A 308 5.11 38.65 41.91
N SER A 309 4.05 38.77 42.71
CA SER A 309 3.79 37.99 43.93
C SER A 309 3.88 36.47 43.73
N SER A 310 4.37 35.80 44.77
CA SER A 310 4.07 34.38 45.04
C SER A 310 2.56 34.09 45.00
N THR A 311 2.22 32.80 44.80
CA THR A 311 0.89 32.15 44.71
C THR A 311 0.25 32.05 43.32
N LEU A 312 0.84 31.21 42.46
CA LEU A 312 0.14 30.32 41.52
C LEU A 312 0.99 29.03 41.37
N SER A 313 0.34 27.88 41.14
CA SER A 313 0.98 26.56 41.26
C SER A 313 1.20 25.89 39.90
N THR A 314 2.42 25.94 39.38
CA THR A 314 2.87 25.04 38.31
C THR A 314 3.10 23.65 38.89
N SER A 315 2.04 22.85 38.95
CA SER A 315 2.02 21.53 39.58
C SER A 315 2.68 20.45 38.71
N VAL A 316 4.02 20.46 38.66
CA VAL A 316 4.82 19.51 37.86
C VAL A 316 4.98 18.17 38.60
N TYR A 317 4.89 17.05 37.87
CA TYR A 317 5.38 15.74 38.33
C TYR A 317 6.52 15.26 37.41
N ASN A 318 7.75 15.68 37.75
CA ASN A 318 9.01 15.33 37.08
C ASN A 318 9.75 14.16 37.75
N PHE A 319 9.13 13.51 38.75
CA PHE A 319 9.61 12.30 39.45
C PHE A 319 11.04 12.31 40.06
N ASP A 320 11.79 13.40 39.96
CA ASP A 320 13.20 13.53 40.39
C ASP A 320 13.49 13.19 41.85
N GLY A 321 14.63 12.55 42.10
CA GLY A 321 15.13 12.19 43.44
C GLY A 321 14.81 10.76 43.91
N LEU A 322 15.24 10.40 45.11
CA LEU A 322 15.28 9.00 45.58
C LEU A 322 14.00 8.51 46.29
N GLY A 323 13.10 9.43 46.69
CA GLY A 323 11.89 9.09 47.45
C GLY A 323 10.88 8.23 46.67
N THR A 324 10.15 7.39 47.40
CA THR A 324 9.13 6.48 46.86
C THR A 324 7.92 7.23 46.27
N TYR A 325 7.13 6.54 45.45
CA TYR A 325 5.87 7.09 44.92
C TYR A 325 4.92 7.57 46.03
N ALA A 326 4.85 6.84 47.16
CA ALA A 326 4.01 7.19 48.29
C ALA A 326 4.48 8.48 49.01
N GLU A 327 5.79 8.67 49.19
CA GLU A 327 6.37 9.90 49.76
C GLU A 327 6.17 11.12 48.85
N ARG A 328 5.91 10.88 47.55
CA ARG A 328 5.53 11.89 46.54
C ARG A 328 4.02 12.12 46.44
N GLY A 329 3.22 11.49 47.30
CA GLY A 329 1.76 11.61 47.32
C GLY A 329 1.02 10.78 46.27
N TRP A 330 1.70 9.95 45.48
CA TRP A 330 1.07 9.03 44.53
C TRP A 330 0.59 7.76 45.26
N THR A 331 -0.64 7.35 44.99
CA THR A 331 -1.20 6.10 45.52
C THR A 331 -0.77 4.95 44.61
N ALA A 332 0.09 4.06 45.12
CA ALA A 332 0.60 2.90 44.39
C ALA A 332 -0.19 1.62 44.70
N THR A 333 -0.34 0.74 43.71
CA THR A 333 -0.92 -0.60 43.85
C THR A 333 -0.02 -1.67 43.21
N GLY A 334 -0.30 -2.96 43.48
CA GLY A 334 0.46 -4.08 42.91
C GLY A 334 1.94 -4.07 43.27
N GLY A 335 2.80 -4.45 42.33
CA GLY A 335 4.27 -4.48 42.48
C GLY A 335 4.90 -3.09 42.60
N LEU A 336 4.14 -2.00 42.38
CA LEU A 336 4.62 -0.62 42.48
C LEU A 336 4.60 -0.07 43.92
N VAL A 337 3.99 -0.81 44.87
CA VAL A 337 3.95 -0.44 46.29
C VAL A 337 5.36 -0.39 46.88
N GLY A 338 5.72 0.75 47.48
CA GLY A 338 7.02 0.96 48.11
C GLY A 338 8.19 1.14 47.13
N LYS A 339 7.92 1.31 45.83
CA LYS A 339 8.94 1.57 44.81
C LYS A 339 9.20 3.07 44.63
N SER A 340 10.32 3.39 43.98
CA SER A 340 10.72 4.75 43.57
C SER A 340 10.83 4.83 42.05
N PRO A 341 10.82 6.06 41.47
CA PRO A 341 11.24 6.32 40.10
C PRO A 341 12.62 5.73 39.75
N ALA A 342 12.78 5.29 38.51
CA ALA A 342 14.04 4.77 37.97
C ALA A 342 15.01 5.91 37.63
N GLN A 343 16.32 5.60 37.65
CA GLN A 343 17.40 6.57 37.40
C GLN A 343 18.15 6.27 36.08
N GLY A 344 17.44 5.67 35.12
CA GLY A 344 17.99 5.08 33.89
C GLY A 344 17.54 3.62 33.70
N THR A 345 18.00 3.01 32.61
CA THR A 345 17.71 1.63 32.19
C THR A 345 17.84 0.62 33.33
N LEU A 346 16.81 -0.23 33.50
CA LEU A 346 16.84 -1.30 34.50
C LEU A 346 17.55 -2.56 33.99
N ASN A 347 18.00 -3.43 34.90
CA ASN A 347 18.73 -4.65 34.52
C ASN A 347 17.84 -5.59 33.70
N GLY A 348 18.30 -5.98 32.50
CA GLY A 348 17.55 -6.83 31.56
C GLY A 348 16.62 -6.07 30.62
N GLN A 349 16.49 -4.75 30.77
CA GLN A 349 15.73 -3.88 29.88
C GLN A 349 16.55 -3.52 28.63
N ASN A 350 15.90 -3.18 27.52
CA ASN A 350 16.59 -2.55 26.39
C ASN A 350 16.97 -1.10 26.78
N THR A 351 17.84 -0.43 26.00
CA THR A 351 18.39 0.88 26.43
C THR A 351 17.32 1.98 26.40
N VAL A 352 16.92 2.44 27.58
CA VAL A 352 15.94 3.51 27.75
C VAL A 352 16.54 4.87 27.37
N THR A 353 15.79 5.66 26.61
CA THR A 353 16.20 7.01 26.16
C THR A 353 15.04 8.00 26.19
N GLY A 354 15.34 9.30 26.17
CA GLY A 354 14.33 10.37 26.04
C GLY A 354 13.70 10.89 27.33
N TYR A 355 14.05 10.34 28.50
CA TYR A 355 13.72 10.92 29.81
C TYR A 355 14.59 12.14 30.13
N SER A 356 14.12 12.99 31.05
CA SER A 356 14.80 14.23 31.47
C SER A 356 15.44 14.14 32.87
N GLY A 357 14.91 13.27 33.74
CA GLY A 357 15.38 13.11 35.12
C GLY A 357 15.27 11.67 35.63
N ASN A 358 14.80 11.47 36.86
CA ASN A 358 14.27 10.17 37.27
C ASN A 358 12.82 10.01 36.77
N TYR A 359 12.43 8.84 36.28
CA TYR A 359 11.14 8.61 35.60
C TYR A 359 10.37 7.41 36.15
N VAL A 360 9.06 7.34 35.87
CA VAL A 360 8.26 6.13 36.12
C VAL A 360 8.69 5.07 35.13
N ASN A 361 9.08 3.90 35.63
CA ASN A 361 9.39 2.71 34.86
C ASN A 361 8.82 1.51 35.62
N THR A 362 7.91 0.76 35.00
CA THR A 362 7.28 -0.40 35.65
C THR A 362 8.01 -1.72 35.43
N PHE A 363 9.10 -1.77 34.64
CA PHE A 363 9.95 -2.95 34.37
C PHE A 363 10.81 -3.39 35.59
N ILE A 364 10.24 -3.34 36.81
CA ILE A 364 10.96 -3.44 38.09
C ILE A 364 11.36 -4.89 38.41
N ASP A 365 10.64 -5.86 37.86
CA ASP A 365 10.92 -7.30 37.92
C ASP A 365 10.78 -7.88 36.49
N ALA A 366 11.45 -7.20 35.54
CA ALA A 366 11.11 -7.22 34.12
C ALA A 366 9.61 -6.94 33.88
N ASP A 367 9.06 -7.48 32.79
CA ASP A 367 7.64 -7.39 32.43
C ASP A 367 6.69 -8.10 33.44
N ALA A 368 7.16 -8.69 34.54
CA ALA A 368 6.30 -9.37 35.50
C ALA A 368 5.62 -8.42 36.52
N THR A 369 5.98 -7.14 36.54
CA THR A 369 5.46 -6.15 37.50
C THR A 369 4.19 -5.48 37.02
N THR A 370 3.06 -5.77 37.67
CA THR A 370 1.77 -5.09 37.42
C THR A 370 1.34 -4.21 38.60
N GLY A 371 0.58 -3.15 38.33
CA GLY A 371 0.08 -2.21 39.33
C GLY A 371 -0.40 -0.89 38.73
N THR A 372 -0.78 0.05 39.58
CA THR A 372 -1.15 1.42 39.19
C THR A 372 -0.45 2.46 40.06
N LEU A 373 -0.28 3.66 39.51
CA LEU A 373 0.09 4.87 40.24
C LEU A 373 -0.98 5.94 39.98
N THR A 374 -1.74 6.33 41.01
CA THR A 374 -2.75 7.39 40.92
C THR A 374 -2.27 8.67 41.61
N SER A 375 -2.38 9.81 40.93
CA SER A 375 -1.96 11.11 41.46
C SER A 375 -2.89 11.62 42.57
N PRO A 376 -2.44 12.61 43.38
CA PRO A 376 -3.36 13.50 44.08
C PRO A 376 -4.39 14.12 43.11
N SER A 377 -5.58 14.48 43.63
CA SER A 377 -6.56 15.19 42.81
C SER A 377 -6.21 16.67 42.65
N PHE A 378 -6.37 17.17 41.44
CA PHE A 378 -6.13 18.56 41.04
C PHE A 378 -7.33 19.12 40.27
N VAL A 379 -7.36 20.43 40.07
CA VAL A 379 -8.32 21.10 39.19
C VAL A 379 -7.63 21.45 37.89
N VAL A 380 -8.23 21.08 36.75
CA VAL A 380 -7.71 21.47 35.43
C VAL A 380 -7.83 22.99 35.30
N SER A 381 -6.71 23.67 35.06
CA SER A 381 -6.61 25.14 35.03
C SER A 381 -5.96 25.68 33.75
N GLU A 382 -5.17 24.84 33.07
CA GLU A 382 -4.44 25.14 31.83
C GLU A 382 -5.10 24.43 30.65
N ASN A 383 -4.83 24.85 29.41
CA ASN A 383 -5.41 24.22 28.22
C ASN A 383 -4.83 22.83 27.88
N TRP A 384 -3.60 22.52 28.31
CA TRP A 384 -2.91 21.26 27.99
C TRP A 384 -2.32 20.56 29.22
N ILE A 385 -2.31 19.23 29.18
CA ILE A 385 -1.42 18.39 29.99
C ILE A 385 -0.39 17.78 29.03
N ASN A 386 0.88 17.93 29.34
CA ASN A 386 2.00 17.38 28.59
C ASN A 386 2.76 16.36 29.44
N PHE A 387 3.38 15.37 28.80
CA PHE A 387 4.21 14.35 29.45
C PHE A 387 5.13 13.68 28.43
N LEU A 388 6.11 12.93 28.90
CA LEU A 388 6.94 12.01 28.12
C LEU A 388 6.42 10.58 28.34
N ILE A 389 6.34 9.75 27.29
CA ILE A 389 5.85 8.37 27.39
C ILE A 389 6.58 7.39 26.46
N GLY A 390 6.81 6.17 26.94
CA GLY A 390 7.38 5.03 26.22
C GLY A 390 6.91 3.70 26.84
N GLY A 391 7.47 2.57 26.41
CA GLY A 391 7.02 1.23 26.79
C GLY A 391 5.85 0.72 25.95
N GLY A 392 5.00 -0.13 26.53
CA GLY A 392 3.96 -0.88 25.84
C GLY A 392 2.79 -0.06 25.26
N ASN A 393 2.21 -0.57 24.17
CA ASN A 393 1.21 0.11 23.34
C ASN A 393 -0.25 -0.37 23.53
N ALA A 394 -0.69 -0.62 24.77
CA ALA A 394 -2.00 -1.23 25.06
C ALA A 394 -2.91 -0.34 25.92
N PRO A 395 -3.89 0.39 25.33
CA PRO A 395 -4.77 1.30 26.07
C PRO A 395 -5.58 0.57 27.16
N GLY A 396 -5.51 1.06 28.38
CA GLY A 396 -6.15 0.44 29.55
C GLY A 396 -5.36 -0.71 30.18
N VAL A 397 -4.21 -1.11 29.61
CA VAL A 397 -3.36 -2.20 30.13
C VAL A 397 -1.95 -1.69 30.45
N GLN A 398 -1.21 -1.14 29.48
CA GLN A 398 0.03 -0.39 29.70
C GLN A 398 -0.19 1.03 29.19
N CYS A 399 -0.52 1.97 30.08
CA CYS A 399 -0.99 3.30 29.67
C CYS A 399 -0.93 4.37 30.77
N ILE A 400 -1.11 5.63 30.37
CA ILE A 400 -1.46 6.75 31.25
C ILE A 400 -2.90 7.23 30.93
N ASN A 401 -3.69 7.51 31.97
CA ASN A 401 -5.07 7.96 31.88
C ASN A 401 -5.28 9.29 32.62
N LEU A 402 -6.14 10.17 32.07
CA LEU A 402 -6.76 11.26 32.81
C LEU A 402 -8.17 10.83 33.22
N LYS A 403 -8.47 10.88 34.52
CA LYS A 403 -9.82 10.62 35.05
C LYS A 403 -10.45 11.90 35.58
N VAL A 404 -11.62 12.27 35.05
CA VAL A 404 -12.46 13.38 35.53
C VAL A 404 -13.74 12.78 36.10
N GLN A 405 -14.11 13.16 37.33
CA GLN A 405 -15.26 12.58 38.06
C GLN A 405 -15.25 11.03 38.12
N GLY A 406 -14.05 10.43 38.13
CA GLY A 406 -13.84 8.98 38.13
C GLY A 406 -13.92 8.29 36.76
N GLN A 407 -14.35 8.99 35.70
CA GLN A 407 -14.40 8.47 34.33
C GLN A 407 -13.11 8.79 33.57
N VAL A 408 -12.59 7.84 32.79
CA VAL A 408 -11.44 8.09 31.90
C VAL A 408 -11.89 9.00 30.76
N VAL A 409 -11.21 10.13 30.57
CA VAL A 409 -11.52 11.15 29.54
C VAL A 409 -10.38 11.39 28.55
N ARG A 410 -9.18 10.91 28.87
CA ARG A 410 -8.01 10.81 27.98
C ARG A 410 -7.21 9.57 28.35
N THR A 411 -6.57 8.96 27.35
CA THR A 411 -5.62 7.85 27.49
C THR A 411 -4.46 8.06 26.52
N ALA A 412 -3.27 7.59 26.87
CA ALA A 412 -2.11 7.50 25.98
C ALA A 412 -1.27 6.27 26.37
N THR A 413 -0.49 5.78 25.42
CA THR A 413 0.34 4.57 25.52
C THR A 413 1.77 4.87 25.06
N GLY A 414 2.68 3.92 25.29
CA GLY A 414 3.94 3.88 24.56
C GLY A 414 3.75 3.38 23.14
N ALA A 415 4.84 3.00 22.48
CA ALA A 415 4.86 2.55 21.09
C ALA A 415 5.49 1.16 20.90
N ASP A 416 5.60 0.38 21.98
CA ASP A 416 6.44 -0.81 22.06
C ASP A 416 7.92 -0.45 21.80
N GLU A 417 8.37 0.64 22.44
CA GLU A 417 9.73 1.21 22.37
C GLU A 417 10.21 1.68 23.76
N GLU A 418 11.49 1.46 24.10
CA GLU A 418 12.16 2.03 25.30
C GLU A 418 12.43 3.55 25.21
N LYS A 419 11.89 4.21 24.20
CA LYS A 419 12.15 5.62 23.93
C LYS A 419 10.96 6.44 24.41
N LEU A 420 11.18 7.24 25.45
CA LEU A 420 10.18 8.21 25.86
C LEU A 420 10.09 9.33 24.80
N VAL A 421 8.87 9.63 24.35
CA VAL A 421 8.57 10.70 23.40
C VAL A 421 7.53 11.67 23.98
N PRO A 422 7.55 12.96 23.61
CA PRO A 422 6.54 13.91 24.07
C PRO A 422 5.12 13.53 23.64
N LYS A 423 4.17 13.66 24.56
CA LYS A 423 2.73 13.55 24.36
C LYS A 423 1.94 14.65 25.05
N SER A 424 0.78 14.97 24.48
CA SER A 424 -0.09 16.07 24.87
C SER A 424 -1.56 15.66 24.88
N TRP A 425 -2.29 16.10 25.89
CA TRP A 425 -3.74 16.11 25.90
C TRP A 425 -4.26 17.55 25.92
N ASP A 426 -5.07 17.91 24.92
CA ASP A 426 -5.99 19.04 25.04
C ASP A 426 -6.99 18.71 26.16
N VAL A 427 -7.04 19.56 27.17
CA VAL A 427 -7.95 19.48 28.32
C VAL A 427 -8.75 20.77 28.50
N ALA A 428 -8.78 21.66 27.51
CA ALA A 428 -9.50 22.94 27.56
C ALA A 428 -10.99 22.75 27.88
N SER A 429 -11.60 21.67 27.38
CA SER A 429 -12.98 21.25 27.68
C SER A 429 -13.23 20.84 29.13
N PHE A 430 -12.20 20.70 29.95
CA PHE A 430 -12.26 20.26 31.34
C PHE A 430 -11.81 21.34 32.34
N ILE A 431 -11.45 22.55 31.90
CA ILE A 431 -11.03 23.65 32.78
C ILE A 431 -12.11 23.89 33.86
N GLY A 432 -11.67 24.00 35.11
CA GLY A 432 -12.51 24.11 36.30
C GLY A 432 -12.99 22.77 36.89
N GLN A 433 -12.74 21.62 36.24
CA GLN A 433 -13.15 20.31 36.75
C GLN A 433 -12.05 19.60 37.55
N SER A 434 -12.46 18.78 38.52
CA SER A 434 -11.56 17.96 39.35
C SER A 434 -11.15 16.69 38.62
N ALA A 435 -9.84 16.41 38.60
CA ALA A 435 -9.23 15.28 37.91
C ALA A 435 -8.18 14.55 38.77
N VAL A 436 -7.81 13.34 38.34
CA VAL A 436 -6.61 12.62 38.74
C VAL A 436 -5.93 12.04 37.49
N ILE A 437 -4.62 11.84 37.55
CA ILE A 437 -3.87 11.05 36.56
C ILE A 437 -3.66 9.65 37.13
N GLU A 438 -3.73 8.63 36.28
CA GLU A 438 -3.47 7.24 36.64
C GLU A 438 -2.58 6.58 35.59
N ILE A 439 -1.39 6.14 36.01
CA ILE A 439 -0.52 5.27 35.22
C ILE A 439 -0.89 3.83 35.57
N VAL A 440 -1.03 2.98 34.55
CA VAL A 440 -1.52 1.60 34.66
C VAL A 440 -0.55 0.66 33.98
N ASP A 441 -0.26 -0.44 34.67
CA ASP A 441 0.37 -1.63 34.11
C ASP A 441 -0.38 -2.89 34.56
N ALA A 442 -0.87 -3.68 33.61
CA ALA A 442 -1.68 -4.87 33.84
C ALA A 442 -1.33 -6.04 32.91
N SER A 443 -0.14 -6.01 32.29
CA SER A 443 0.36 -7.07 31.41
C SER A 443 1.52 -7.83 32.04
N THR A 444 1.75 -9.07 31.59
CA THR A 444 3.02 -9.80 31.81
C THR A 444 3.51 -10.50 30.54
N GLY A 445 3.12 -10.00 29.37
CA GLY A 445 3.71 -10.39 28.08
C GLY A 445 4.95 -9.55 27.76
N GLY A 446 5.55 -9.74 26.58
CA GLY A 446 6.58 -8.83 26.09
C GLY A 446 6.02 -7.39 25.98
N TRP A 447 6.82 -6.40 26.39
CA TRP A 447 6.38 -5.01 26.60
C TRP A 447 5.32 -4.86 27.71
N GLY A 448 5.28 -5.77 28.67
CA GLY A 448 4.57 -5.65 29.95
C GLY A 448 5.19 -4.61 30.89
N HIS A 449 5.45 -3.42 30.37
CA HIS A 449 5.88 -2.26 31.13
C HIS A 449 5.45 -0.94 30.46
N ILE A 450 5.41 0.15 31.22
CA ILE A 450 5.16 1.52 30.74
C ILE A 450 6.19 2.49 31.34
N LEU A 451 6.58 3.48 30.54
CA LEU A 451 7.56 4.51 30.90
C LEU A 451 6.87 5.89 30.87
N VAL A 452 6.96 6.70 31.93
CA VAL A 452 6.34 8.04 32.00
C VAL A 452 7.25 9.04 32.72
N ASP A 453 7.41 10.24 32.17
CA ASP A 453 8.20 11.33 32.74
C ASP A 453 7.57 12.73 32.48
N GLU A 454 8.07 13.77 33.15
CA GLU A 454 7.77 15.21 32.93
C GLU A 454 6.29 15.60 32.73
N ILE A 455 5.42 15.16 33.65
CA ILE A 455 4.01 15.55 33.61
C ILE A 455 3.87 17.03 33.99
N THR A 456 3.47 17.85 33.03
CA THR A 456 3.43 19.32 33.09
C THR A 456 2.08 19.86 32.60
N PHE A 457 1.70 21.06 33.08
CA PHE A 457 0.45 21.73 32.73
C PHE A 457 0.77 23.11 32.13
N SER A 458 0.16 23.46 31.00
CA SER A 458 0.43 24.73 30.31
C SER A 458 -0.59 25.07 29.22
N ASP A 459 -0.59 26.32 28.74
CA ASP A 459 -1.38 26.77 27.59
C ASP A 459 -0.88 26.28 26.21
N SER A 460 0.18 25.48 26.13
CA SER A 460 0.74 24.93 24.88
C SER A 460 0.95 23.42 24.90
N SER A 461 0.82 22.78 23.74
CA SER A 461 1.22 21.39 23.50
C SER A 461 2.74 21.27 23.30
N ASN A 462 3.34 20.25 23.91
CA ASN A 462 4.75 19.86 23.73
C ASN A 462 4.95 18.77 22.65
N GLU A 463 3.90 18.28 21.99
CA GLU A 463 4.04 17.36 20.86
C GLU A 463 4.64 18.08 19.63
N PRO A 464 5.67 17.49 18.98
CA PRO A 464 6.01 17.87 17.61
C PRO A 464 4.76 17.76 16.73
N TYR A 465 4.52 18.75 15.86
CA TYR A 465 3.25 18.92 15.16
C TYR A 465 2.88 17.80 14.14
N GLY A 466 3.68 16.74 14.05
CA GLY A 466 3.61 15.72 13.00
C GLY A 466 3.97 16.28 11.63
N THR A 467 3.84 15.45 10.60
CA THR A 467 3.99 15.91 9.22
C THR A 467 2.86 16.84 8.84
N SER A 468 3.22 18.08 8.50
CA SER A 468 2.29 19.02 7.87
C SER A 468 2.20 18.69 6.38
N TRP A 469 1.09 18.11 5.95
CA TRP A 469 0.87 17.71 4.57
C TRP A 469 0.38 18.90 3.74
N MET A 470 0.94 19.09 2.56
CA MET A 470 0.44 20.09 1.61
C MET A 470 -0.85 19.62 0.95
N ASP A 471 -1.07 18.31 0.87
CA ASP A 471 -2.33 17.72 0.46
C ASP A 471 -2.49 16.35 1.14
N TYR A 472 -3.72 15.99 1.51
CA TYR A 472 -4.04 14.70 2.14
C TYR A 472 -4.57 13.67 1.14
N GLY A 473 -4.73 14.04 -0.13
CA GLY A 473 -5.12 13.15 -1.21
C GLY A 473 -3.96 12.37 -1.80
N PRO A 474 -4.26 11.29 -2.55
CA PRO A 474 -3.24 10.47 -3.20
C PRO A 474 -2.60 11.13 -4.42
N ASP A 475 -3.25 12.12 -5.04
CA ASP A 475 -2.85 12.67 -6.35
C ASP A 475 -2.39 14.13 -6.23
N PHE A 476 -1.33 14.36 -5.45
CA PHE A 476 -0.68 15.66 -5.33
C PHE A 476 0.83 15.49 -5.03
N TYR A 477 1.62 15.31 -6.07
CA TYR A 477 3.06 15.04 -5.98
C TYR A 477 3.91 16.02 -6.78
N ALA A 478 5.23 16.03 -6.53
CA ALA A 478 6.19 16.85 -7.24
C ALA A 478 5.81 18.35 -7.29
N ALA A 479 5.20 18.87 -6.23
CA ALA A 479 4.73 20.24 -6.20
C ALA A 479 5.88 21.22 -6.39
N ALA A 480 5.73 22.16 -7.32
CA ALA A 480 6.72 23.20 -7.62
C ALA A 480 6.06 24.59 -7.58
N PRO A 481 6.73 25.63 -7.02
CA PRO A 481 6.27 27.01 -7.05
C PRO A 481 6.79 27.76 -8.30
N PHE A 482 6.03 28.73 -8.78
CA PHE A 482 6.47 29.68 -9.80
C PHE A 482 7.53 30.65 -9.25
N ASN A 483 8.62 30.81 -10.01
CA ASN A 483 9.51 31.97 -9.93
C ASN A 483 8.92 33.18 -10.67
N GLY A 484 9.43 34.38 -10.39
CA GLY A 484 9.02 35.63 -11.05
C GLY A 484 7.72 36.27 -10.54
N LEU A 485 7.01 35.60 -9.62
CA LEU A 485 5.85 36.15 -8.90
C LEU A 485 6.27 36.85 -7.60
N ALA A 486 5.47 37.84 -7.19
CA ALA A 486 5.60 38.51 -5.90
C ALA A 486 5.29 37.55 -4.72
N ILE A 487 5.70 37.92 -3.51
CA ILE A 487 5.50 37.08 -2.31
C ILE A 487 4.02 36.78 -2.02
N VAL A 488 3.13 37.75 -2.24
CA VAL A 488 1.67 37.63 -2.07
C VAL A 488 0.99 36.83 -3.19
N ASP A 489 1.65 36.73 -4.36
CA ASP A 489 1.15 36.04 -5.55
C ASP A 489 1.82 34.68 -5.75
N ARG A 490 2.42 34.10 -4.70
CA ARG A 490 3.09 32.79 -4.79
C ARG A 490 2.09 31.72 -5.21
N ILE A 491 2.32 31.09 -6.36
CA ILE A 491 1.48 30.00 -6.89
C ILE A 491 2.34 28.74 -7.08
N SER A 492 1.80 27.58 -6.70
CA SER A 492 2.37 26.26 -6.99
C SER A 492 1.46 25.43 -7.90
N ILE A 493 2.04 24.51 -8.66
CA ILE A 493 1.38 23.43 -9.40
C ILE A 493 1.99 22.10 -8.94
N ALA A 494 1.19 21.03 -8.88
CA ALA A 494 1.66 19.68 -8.60
C ALA A 494 1.21 18.70 -9.68
N TRP A 495 1.96 17.61 -9.84
CA TRP A 495 1.55 16.42 -10.59
C TRP A 495 0.35 15.78 -9.89
N MET A 496 -0.80 15.76 -10.58
CA MET A 496 -2.04 15.17 -10.06
C MET A 496 -2.17 13.74 -10.57
N ASN A 497 -1.33 12.89 -10.00
CA ASN A 497 -1.23 11.45 -10.18
C ASN A 497 -0.40 10.89 -9.00
N ASN A 498 -0.24 9.57 -8.90
CA ASN A 498 0.59 8.93 -7.87
C ASN A 498 1.54 7.91 -8.49
N TRP A 499 2.83 7.89 -8.09
CA TRP A 499 3.81 6.94 -8.60
C TRP A 499 3.40 5.46 -8.47
N GLN A 500 2.54 5.12 -7.50
CA GLN A 500 1.93 3.80 -7.33
C GLN A 500 1.25 3.28 -8.60
N TYR A 501 0.38 4.11 -9.21
CA TYR A 501 -0.51 3.69 -10.31
C TYR A 501 -0.38 4.55 -11.57
N ALA A 502 0.51 5.53 -11.60
CA ALA A 502 0.62 6.50 -12.68
C ALA A 502 0.82 5.87 -14.06
N SER A 503 1.52 4.73 -14.14
CA SER A 503 1.73 3.94 -15.36
C SER A 503 0.51 3.15 -15.83
N ALA A 504 -0.45 2.91 -14.94
CA ALA A 504 -1.62 2.06 -15.16
C ALA A 504 -2.89 2.85 -15.53
N ILE A 505 -3.00 4.15 -15.16
CA ILE A 505 -4.25 4.92 -15.34
C ILE A 505 -4.80 4.86 -16.79
N PRO A 506 -6.13 4.75 -16.98
CA PRO A 506 -6.76 4.34 -18.25
C PRO A 506 -6.89 5.48 -19.28
N THR A 507 -5.89 6.37 -19.37
CA THR A 507 -5.88 7.52 -20.29
C THR A 507 -5.11 7.22 -21.59
N SER A 508 -5.60 7.76 -22.71
CA SER A 508 -4.97 7.63 -24.03
C SER A 508 -5.53 8.71 -24.98
N PRO A 509 -4.71 9.41 -25.79
CA PRO A 509 -3.30 9.14 -26.09
C PRO A 509 -2.27 9.74 -25.11
N TRP A 510 -2.70 10.37 -24.01
CA TRP A 510 -1.82 10.97 -22.99
C TRP A 510 -1.84 10.17 -21.67
N ARG A 511 -0.98 10.57 -20.74
CA ARG A 511 -0.99 10.10 -19.36
C ARG A 511 -0.53 11.19 -18.40
N SER A 512 -1.19 11.21 -17.24
CA SER A 512 -1.12 12.26 -16.20
C SER A 512 -1.78 13.59 -16.54
N ILE A 513 -2.09 14.34 -15.49
CA ILE A 513 -2.60 15.71 -15.51
C ILE A 513 -1.87 16.51 -14.41
N PHE A 514 -1.95 17.84 -14.43
CA PHE A 514 -1.56 18.67 -13.28
C PHE A 514 -2.76 19.01 -12.40
N SER A 515 -2.50 19.36 -11.13
CA SER A 515 -3.49 20.00 -10.26
C SER A 515 -3.94 21.33 -10.83
N ILE A 516 -5.04 21.87 -10.32
CA ILE A 516 -5.31 23.30 -10.40
C ILE A 516 -4.11 24.07 -9.82
N PRO A 517 -3.72 25.22 -10.39
CA PRO A 517 -2.72 26.09 -9.80
C PRO A 517 -3.22 26.63 -8.45
N ARG A 518 -2.38 26.61 -7.41
CA ARG A 518 -2.74 26.98 -6.04
C ARG A 518 -1.96 28.20 -5.58
N GLN A 519 -2.64 29.32 -5.33
CA GLN A 519 -2.06 30.44 -4.60
C GLN A 519 -1.83 30.04 -3.14
N LEU A 520 -0.64 30.33 -2.63
CA LEU A 520 -0.16 29.98 -1.30
C LEU A 520 -0.08 31.21 -0.41
N SER A 521 -0.45 31.06 0.86
CA SER A 521 -0.28 32.06 1.92
C SER A 521 -0.20 31.35 3.28
N LEU A 522 0.21 32.03 4.35
CA LEU A 522 0.17 31.47 5.70
C LEU A 522 -0.87 32.20 6.56
N LYS A 523 -1.56 31.46 7.42
CA LYS A 523 -2.50 31.99 8.42
C LYS A 523 -2.28 31.30 9.76
N THR A 524 -2.42 32.04 10.85
CA THR A 524 -2.37 31.48 12.21
C THR A 524 -3.68 30.76 12.51
N ILE A 525 -3.66 29.43 12.51
CA ILE A 525 -4.80 28.55 12.83
C ILE A 525 -4.39 27.67 14.03
N GLY A 526 -5.21 27.64 15.08
CA GLY A 526 -4.89 26.92 16.32
C GLY A 526 -3.58 27.37 16.98
N GLY A 527 -3.18 28.64 16.78
CA GLY A 527 -1.90 29.18 17.24
C GLY A 527 -0.68 28.83 16.37
N ARG A 528 -0.86 28.11 15.25
CA ARG A 528 0.22 27.62 14.38
C ARG A 528 0.16 28.31 13.00
N PRO A 529 1.30 28.68 12.39
CA PRO A 529 1.34 29.05 10.97
C PRO A 529 0.95 27.85 10.09
N THR A 530 -0.20 27.95 9.42
CA THR A 530 -0.76 26.91 8.54
C THR A 530 -0.81 27.42 7.10
N LEU A 531 -0.45 26.54 6.15
CA LEU A 531 -0.50 26.83 4.72
C LEU A 531 -1.95 26.91 4.23
N ILE A 532 -2.33 28.05 3.66
CA ILE A 532 -3.64 28.27 3.03
C ILE A 532 -3.47 28.22 1.51
N GLN A 533 -4.24 27.35 0.86
CA GLN A 533 -4.19 27.09 -0.58
C GLN A 533 -5.50 27.53 -1.24
N LYS A 534 -5.42 28.34 -2.29
CA LYS A 534 -6.59 28.82 -3.05
C LYS A 534 -6.44 28.47 -4.53
N PRO A 535 -7.44 27.82 -5.17
CA PRO A 535 -7.34 27.46 -6.58
C PRO A 535 -7.47 28.69 -7.49
N VAL A 536 -6.51 28.86 -8.40
CA VAL A 536 -6.39 29.97 -9.34
C VAL A 536 -6.62 29.48 -10.76
N ALA A 537 -7.77 29.87 -11.33
CA ALA A 537 -8.09 29.78 -12.75
C ALA A 537 -9.23 30.77 -13.07
N ASP A 538 -9.40 31.11 -14.35
CA ASP A 538 -10.54 31.90 -14.84
C ASP A 538 -11.81 31.04 -14.96
N PHE A 539 -12.33 30.63 -13.80
CA PHE A 539 -13.65 30.01 -13.66
C PHE A 539 -14.81 30.93 -14.09
N VAL A 540 -14.56 32.19 -14.49
CA VAL A 540 -15.60 33.12 -14.95
C VAL A 540 -15.82 32.96 -16.45
N SER A 541 -14.78 32.93 -17.29
CA SER A 541 -14.93 32.68 -18.73
C SER A 541 -15.35 31.24 -19.05
N LEU A 542 -14.92 30.27 -18.23
CA LEU A 542 -15.32 28.86 -18.39
C LEU A 542 -16.79 28.58 -17.99
N ARG A 543 -17.43 29.46 -17.21
CA ARG A 543 -18.76 29.23 -16.64
C ARG A 543 -19.85 29.11 -17.72
N LYS A 544 -20.61 28.01 -17.68
CA LYS A 544 -21.75 27.78 -18.59
C LYS A 544 -23.11 28.01 -17.91
N SER A 545 -23.24 27.66 -16.63
CA SER A 545 -24.43 27.94 -15.81
C SER A 545 -24.09 27.90 -14.31
N THR A 546 -25.02 28.34 -13.47
CA THR A 546 -24.89 28.32 -12.01
C THR A 546 -26.17 27.78 -11.36
N TYR A 547 -26.02 26.92 -10.37
CA TYR A 547 -27.06 26.44 -9.46
C TYR A 547 -26.75 26.93 -8.05
N THR A 548 -27.72 27.54 -7.37
CA THR A 548 -27.60 27.97 -5.96
C THR A 548 -28.82 27.54 -5.19
N ASN A 549 -28.64 27.02 -3.97
CA ASN A 549 -29.76 26.69 -3.08
C ASN A 549 -29.36 26.73 -1.60
N THR A 550 -30.37 26.89 -0.73
CA THR A 550 -30.23 26.92 0.73
C THR A 550 -31.31 26.05 1.35
N PHE A 551 -30.93 25.20 2.31
CA PHE A 551 -31.83 24.32 3.05
C PHE A 551 -31.62 24.54 4.55
N ASP A 552 -32.69 24.91 5.27
CA ASP A 552 -32.65 25.03 6.73
C ASP A 552 -32.25 23.68 7.36
N THR A 553 -32.78 22.59 6.80
CA THR A 553 -32.42 21.20 7.10
C THR A 553 -32.42 20.38 5.81
N VAL A 554 -31.37 19.60 5.59
CA VAL A 554 -31.37 18.43 4.68
C VAL A 554 -31.62 17.20 5.54
N VAL A 555 -32.69 16.45 5.24
CA VAL A 555 -33.07 15.25 5.97
C VAL A 555 -32.11 14.08 5.70
N GLU A 556 -32.14 13.08 6.57
CA GLU A 556 -31.37 11.84 6.39
C GLU A 556 -31.74 11.10 5.08
N GLY A 557 -30.73 10.56 4.41
CA GLY A 557 -30.83 9.93 3.09
C GLY A 557 -30.09 10.71 1.99
N ASN A 558 -30.48 10.47 0.74
CA ASN A 558 -29.87 11.06 -0.46
C ASN A 558 -30.89 11.96 -1.19
N GLN A 559 -30.50 13.20 -1.49
CA GLN A 559 -31.33 14.19 -2.18
C GLN A 559 -30.71 14.55 -3.53
N LEU A 560 -31.36 14.14 -4.63
CA LEU A 560 -30.96 14.53 -5.99
C LEU A 560 -31.04 16.05 -6.18
N LEU A 561 -30.00 16.63 -6.79
CA LEU A 561 -29.97 18.05 -7.16
C LEU A 561 -30.33 18.21 -8.65
N PRO A 562 -30.91 19.35 -9.05
CA PRO A 562 -31.06 19.73 -10.47
C PRO A 562 -29.72 20.26 -11.02
N LEU A 563 -28.65 19.48 -10.81
CA LEU A 563 -27.26 19.79 -11.15
C LEU A 563 -26.67 18.54 -11.82
N THR A 564 -26.10 18.72 -13.00
CA THR A 564 -25.50 17.62 -13.77
C THR A 564 -24.31 18.11 -14.58
N GLY A 565 -23.31 17.25 -14.76
CA GLY A 565 -22.13 17.54 -15.56
C GLY A 565 -20.94 16.64 -15.25
N LYS A 566 -19.92 16.68 -16.11
CA LYS A 566 -18.62 16.06 -15.86
C LYS A 566 -17.62 17.01 -15.19
N SER A 567 -17.88 18.32 -15.23
CA SER A 567 -16.97 19.40 -14.81
C SER A 567 -17.72 20.49 -14.05
N LEU A 568 -17.42 20.66 -12.75
CA LEU A 568 -18.15 21.54 -11.82
C LEU A 568 -17.19 22.26 -10.86
N ASP A 569 -17.56 23.48 -10.45
CA ASP A 569 -16.96 24.20 -9.31
C ASP A 569 -18.04 24.39 -8.24
N VAL A 570 -17.97 23.63 -7.16
CA VAL A 570 -19.01 23.54 -6.12
C VAL A 570 -18.49 24.10 -4.81
N THR A 571 -19.19 25.06 -4.20
CA THR A 571 -19.02 25.44 -2.80
C THR A 571 -20.20 24.91 -1.99
N LEU A 572 -19.92 24.10 -0.97
CA LEU A 572 -20.88 23.50 -0.05
C LEU A 572 -20.52 23.93 1.39
N SER A 573 -21.47 24.52 2.11
CA SER A 573 -21.27 24.94 3.51
C SER A 573 -22.47 24.56 4.37
N PHE A 574 -22.23 24.12 5.59
CA PHE A 574 -23.24 23.52 6.48
C PHE A 574 -22.82 23.64 7.95
N SER A 575 -23.77 23.48 8.86
CA SER A 575 -23.48 23.53 10.30
C SER A 575 -22.83 22.23 10.76
N ASP A 576 -21.82 22.32 11.62
CA ASP A 576 -21.29 21.19 12.36
C ASP A 576 -22.32 20.66 13.39
N ARG A 577 -22.17 19.40 13.80
CA ARG A 577 -23.04 18.74 14.77
C ARG A 577 -22.42 18.74 16.17
N VAL A 578 -23.23 19.09 17.16
CA VAL A 578 -22.92 18.93 18.59
C VAL A 578 -23.29 17.49 19.01
N ALA A 579 -22.40 16.81 19.72
CA ALA A 579 -22.54 15.41 20.16
C ALA A 579 -23.04 14.44 19.05
N PRO A 580 -22.39 14.38 17.87
CA PRO A 580 -22.81 13.53 16.77
C PRO A 580 -22.63 12.03 17.05
N PRO A 581 -23.47 11.15 16.47
CA PRO A 581 -23.16 9.73 16.35
C PRO A 581 -21.84 9.51 15.59
N SER A 582 -21.06 8.51 16.00
CA SER A 582 -19.69 8.24 15.52
C SER A 582 -19.58 7.86 14.04
N SER A 583 -20.69 7.57 13.37
CA SER A 583 -20.78 7.26 11.93
C SER A 583 -21.58 8.29 11.13
N SER A 584 -21.89 9.46 11.71
CA SER A 584 -22.69 10.49 11.05
C SER A 584 -21.87 11.37 10.09
N GLN A 585 -22.39 11.54 8.87
CA GLN A 585 -21.67 12.17 7.76
C GLN A 585 -22.61 13.06 6.93
N PHE A 586 -22.05 14.08 6.28
CA PHE A 586 -22.77 14.90 5.30
C PHE A 586 -21.88 15.29 4.13
N GLY A 587 -22.45 15.46 2.94
CA GLY A 587 -21.70 15.93 1.79
C GLY A 587 -22.47 15.87 0.47
N ILE A 588 -21.71 15.75 -0.62
CA ILE A 588 -22.19 15.64 -1.99
C ILE A 588 -21.65 14.36 -2.67
N ILE A 589 -22.53 13.68 -3.39
CA ILE A 589 -22.22 12.59 -4.32
C ILE A 589 -22.07 13.21 -5.71
N LEU A 590 -20.99 12.89 -6.40
CA LEU A 590 -20.59 13.43 -7.70
C LEU A 590 -20.25 12.31 -8.71
N ARG A 591 -20.34 12.64 -10.01
CA ARG A 591 -20.12 11.73 -11.15
C ARG A 591 -20.90 10.41 -11.06
N ALA A 592 -22.07 10.47 -10.43
CA ALA A 592 -22.84 9.30 -10.09
C ALA A 592 -23.73 8.84 -11.26
N THR A 593 -23.95 7.54 -11.36
CA THR A 593 -25.07 6.99 -12.14
C THR A 593 -26.36 7.07 -11.31
N SER A 594 -27.52 7.10 -11.96
CA SER A 594 -28.77 7.41 -11.25
C SER A 594 -29.24 6.32 -10.26
N ASP A 595 -28.68 5.12 -10.36
CA ASP A 595 -28.80 3.98 -9.45
C ASP A 595 -27.75 3.97 -8.31
N LEU A 596 -26.78 4.89 -8.34
CA LEU A 596 -25.62 4.98 -7.44
C LEU A 596 -24.68 3.76 -7.46
N THR A 597 -24.70 2.93 -8.52
CA THR A 597 -23.70 1.85 -8.70
C THR A 597 -22.32 2.41 -8.97
N GLN A 598 -22.22 3.51 -9.72
CA GLN A 598 -21.05 4.40 -9.78
C GLN A 598 -21.34 5.68 -8.99
N GLN A 599 -20.36 6.14 -8.20
CA GLN A 599 -20.39 7.39 -7.45
C GLN A 599 -19.01 7.74 -6.87
N THR A 600 -18.71 9.03 -6.75
CA THR A 600 -17.65 9.53 -5.85
C THR A 600 -18.31 10.36 -4.75
N ARG A 601 -18.02 10.11 -3.47
CA ARG A 601 -18.61 10.88 -2.35
C ARG A 601 -17.56 11.84 -1.79
N VAL A 602 -17.93 13.11 -1.64
CA VAL A 602 -17.11 14.14 -1.02
C VAL A 602 -17.87 14.73 0.15
N GLY A 603 -17.30 14.75 1.35
CA GLY A 603 -18.06 15.15 2.52
C GLY A 603 -17.23 15.38 3.78
N TYR A 604 -17.93 15.37 4.90
CA TYR A 604 -17.40 15.56 6.25
C TYR A 604 -17.99 14.53 7.20
N ASP A 605 -17.13 13.96 8.03
CA ASP A 605 -17.47 13.06 9.11
C ASP A 605 -17.52 13.84 10.43
N PHE A 606 -18.72 13.95 11.01
CA PHE A 606 -18.95 14.79 12.17
C PHE A 606 -18.36 14.20 13.46
N GLY A 607 -18.21 12.87 13.54
CA GLY A 607 -17.66 12.17 14.69
C GLY A 607 -16.14 12.34 14.81
N THR A 608 -15.43 12.18 13.70
CA THR A 608 -13.96 12.27 13.63
C THR A 608 -13.43 13.65 13.27
N LYS A 609 -14.30 14.59 12.88
CA LYS A 609 -13.97 15.96 12.43
C LYS A 609 -13.01 15.96 11.25
N ARG A 610 -13.33 15.17 10.23
CA ARG A 610 -12.52 14.97 9.01
C ARG A 610 -13.33 15.24 7.76
N LEU A 611 -12.78 15.99 6.80
CA LEU A 611 -13.26 15.94 5.42
C LEU A 611 -12.82 14.62 4.79
N PHE A 612 -13.54 14.14 3.78
CA PHE A 612 -13.19 12.92 3.06
C PHE A 612 -13.54 12.96 1.56
N VAL A 613 -12.81 12.16 0.79
CA VAL A 613 -13.15 11.78 -0.59
C VAL A 613 -13.12 10.25 -0.69
N ASP A 614 -14.29 9.67 -0.92
CA ASP A 614 -14.49 8.26 -1.22
C ASP A 614 -14.59 8.07 -2.74
N ARG A 615 -13.58 7.40 -3.32
CA ARG A 615 -13.54 7.04 -4.74
C ARG A 615 -13.71 5.53 -5.00
N THR A 616 -14.11 4.74 -4.00
CA THR A 616 -14.27 3.27 -4.09
C THR A 616 -15.22 2.79 -5.19
N LYS A 617 -16.15 3.66 -5.61
CA LYS A 617 -17.11 3.40 -6.70
C LYS A 617 -17.03 4.44 -7.81
N SER A 618 -15.91 5.16 -7.91
CA SER A 618 -15.81 6.35 -8.75
C SER A 618 -15.92 6.08 -10.26
N GLY A 619 -15.64 4.86 -10.71
CA GLY A 619 -15.76 4.47 -12.11
C GLY A 619 -14.98 3.21 -12.42
N ASP A 620 -14.09 3.31 -13.42
CA ASP A 620 -12.94 2.42 -13.50
C ASP A 620 -12.02 2.68 -12.29
N VAL A 621 -11.77 1.62 -11.53
CA VAL A 621 -10.90 1.60 -10.34
C VAL A 621 -10.07 0.30 -10.29
N GLY A 622 -10.07 -0.48 -11.39
CA GLY A 622 -9.54 -1.86 -11.42
C GLY A 622 -8.10 -1.98 -11.92
N PHE A 623 -7.46 -0.87 -12.27
CA PHE A 623 -6.10 -0.83 -12.79
C PHE A 623 -5.01 -0.80 -11.71
N ASP A 624 -5.37 -0.57 -10.44
CA ASP A 624 -4.48 -0.63 -9.28
C ASP A 624 -5.26 -0.91 -7.98
N GLY A 625 -4.69 -1.70 -7.08
CA GLY A 625 -5.35 -2.14 -5.83
C GLY A 625 -5.58 -1.03 -4.80
N THR A 626 -4.71 -0.03 -4.76
CA THR A 626 -4.75 1.10 -3.80
C THR A 626 -5.77 2.17 -4.19
N PHE A 627 -6.16 2.21 -5.47
CA PHE A 627 -6.97 3.28 -6.04
C PHE A 627 -8.40 3.30 -5.47
N SER A 628 -8.99 2.14 -5.21
CA SER A 628 -10.37 1.99 -4.72
C SER A 628 -10.47 2.22 -3.20
N ASN A 629 -10.32 3.47 -2.76
CA ASN A 629 -10.18 3.82 -1.34
C ASN A 629 -10.95 5.09 -0.95
N THR A 630 -11.04 5.37 0.37
CA THR A 630 -11.53 6.63 0.94
C THR A 630 -10.43 7.33 1.73
N TYR A 631 -10.10 8.54 1.31
CA TYR A 631 -9.05 9.37 1.94
C TYR A 631 -9.68 10.40 2.87
N TYR A 632 -8.99 10.72 3.97
CA TYR A 632 -9.51 11.59 5.04
C TYR A 632 -8.48 12.66 5.42
N ALA A 633 -8.95 13.88 5.70
CA ALA A 633 -8.10 14.97 6.18
C ALA A 633 -8.75 15.67 7.40
N PRO A 634 -8.00 16.02 8.45
CA PRO A 634 -8.55 16.69 9.64
C PRO A 634 -9.04 18.09 9.27
N LEU A 635 -10.28 18.44 9.60
CA LEU A 635 -10.84 19.78 9.36
C LEU A 635 -11.71 20.19 10.54
N VAL A 636 -11.31 21.25 11.24
CA VAL A 636 -12.10 21.84 12.33
C VAL A 636 -13.13 22.80 11.73
N ALA A 637 -14.34 22.84 12.30
CA ALA A 637 -15.34 23.82 11.90
C ALA A 637 -14.87 25.25 12.24
N ALA A 638 -15.23 26.23 11.40
CA ALA A 638 -14.93 27.63 11.65
C ALA A 638 -15.62 28.13 12.94
N SER A 639 -15.15 29.25 13.50
CA SER A 639 -15.64 29.82 14.77
C SER A 639 -17.13 30.20 14.81
N ASN A 640 -17.80 30.21 13.66
CA ASN A 640 -19.26 30.36 13.51
C ASN A 640 -20.04 29.03 13.52
N GLY A 641 -19.36 27.90 13.78
CA GLY A 641 -19.95 26.56 13.80
C GLY A 641 -20.18 25.94 12.42
N LYS A 642 -19.61 26.50 11.34
CA LYS A 642 -19.77 25.96 9.98
C LYS A 642 -18.54 25.20 9.48
N VAL A 643 -18.81 24.13 8.73
CA VAL A 643 -17.87 23.49 7.81
C VAL A 643 -18.13 24.02 6.41
N THR A 644 -17.08 24.26 5.64
CA THR A 644 -17.15 24.68 4.23
C THR A 644 -16.17 23.86 3.41
N LEU A 645 -16.61 23.39 2.25
CA LEU A 645 -15.84 22.65 1.26
C LEU A 645 -16.03 23.33 -0.10
N ARG A 646 -14.94 23.76 -0.75
CA ARG A 646 -14.94 24.02 -2.20
C ARG A 646 -14.40 22.79 -2.90
N ILE A 647 -15.13 22.29 -3.89
CA ILE A 647 -14.92 21.02 -4.57
C ILE A 647 -14.86 21.32 -6.07
N LEU A 648 -13.68 21.16 -6.64
CA LEU A 648 -13.46 21.22 -8.07
C LEU A 648 -13.57 19.79 -8.63
N LEU A 649 -14.46 19.60 -9.59
CA LEU A 649 -14.65 18.34 -10.30
C LEU A 649 -14.32 18.56 -11.77
N ASP A 650 -13.56 17.65 -12.36
CA ASP A 650 -13.33 17.57 -13.81
C ASP A 650 -13.55 16.13 -14.31
N TRP A 651 -13.28 15.88 -15.59
CA TRP A 651 -13.63 14.62 -16.24
C TRP A 651 -12.96 13.39 -15.61
N SER A 652 -11.82 13.58 -14.95
CA SER A 652 -11.07 12.52 -14.25
C SER A 652 -10.40 12.95 -12.93
N SER A 653 -10.89 14.03 -12.30
CA SER A 653 -10.30 14.55 -11.06
C SER A 653 -11.34 15.17 -10.12
N ILE A 654 -11.06 15.08 -8.82
CA ILE A 654 -11.65 15.89 -7.76
C ILE A 654 -10.53 16.53 -6.94
N GLU A 655 -10.63 17.82 -6.69
CA GLU A 655 -9.82 18.54 -5.69
C GLU A 655 -10.73 19.23 -4.68
N VAL A 656 -10.47 19.01 -3.40
CA VAL A 656 -11.24 19.59 -2.28
C VAL A 656 -10.38 20.59 -1.52
N PHE A 657 -10.96 21.74 -1.21
CA PHE A 657 -10.41 22.80 -0.36
C PHE A 657 -11.34 23.00 0.83
N GLY A 658 -10.90 22.58 2.02
CA GLY A 658 -11.63 22.72 3.28
C GLY A 658 -11.38 24.08 3.94
N GLY A 659 -12.43 24.63 4.55
CA GLY A 659 -12.36 25.90 5.30
C GLY A 659 -12.12 27.11 4.40
N GLU A 660 -11.03 27.83 4.65
CA GLU A 660 -10.48 28.91 3.81
C GLU A 660 -9.40 28.42 2.83
N GLY A 661 -8.99 27.16 2.92
CA GLY A 661 -7.93 26.53 2.12
C GLY A 661 -6.81 25.86 2.94
N GLU A 662 -6.97 25.76 4.27
CA GLU A 662 -5.99 25.18 5.21
C GLU A 662 -5.79 23.66 5.08
N VAL A 663 -6.74 22.97 4.46
CA VAL A 663 -6.75 21.51 4.32
C VAL A 663 -7.23 21.18 2.91
N THR A 664 -6.45 20.43 2.15
CA THR A 664 -6.81 20.02 0.78
C THR A 664 -6.69 18.52 0.57
N LEU A 665 -7.46 18.01 -0.40
CA LEU A 665 -7.47 16.60 -0.77
C LEU A 665 -7.75 16.46 -2.26
N SER A 666 -6.74 15.99 -3.01
CA SER A 666 -6.80 15.77 -4.46
C SER A 666 -6.74 14.29 -4.82
N ALA A 667 -7.72 13.84 -5.62
CA ALA A 667 -7.85 12.47 -6.08
C ALA A 667 -8.33 12.42 -7.54
N GLN A 668 -7.61 11.68 -8.38
CA GLN A 668 -8.10 11.25 -9.68
C GLN A 668 -9.28 10.28 -9.52
N ILE A 669 -10.13 10.21 -10.54
CA ILE A 669 -11.26 9.30 -10.67
C ILE A 669 -11.44 8.92 -12.15
N PHE A 670 -11.96 7.74 -12.48
CA PHE A 670 -12.21 7.37 -13.89
C PHE A 670 -13.69 6.97 -14.17
N PRO A 671 -14.65 7.87 -13.86
CA PRO A 671 -16.10 7.67 -14.05
C PRO A 671 -16.52 7.47 -15.51
N ARG A 672 -17.39 6.48 -15.73
CA ARG A 672 -18.12 6.28 -17.00
C ARG A 672 -18.85 7.56 -17.41
N ASP A 673 -19.00 7.71 -18.71
CA ASP A 673 -19.47 8.93 -19.35
C ASP A 673 -20.93 9.32 -19.02
N ASN A 674 -21.74 8.34 -18.61
CA ASN A 674 -23.11 8.53 -18.13
C ASN A 674 -23.22 8.83 -16.63
N GLY A 675 -22.11 8.79 -15.88
CA GLY A 675 -22.06 9.18 -14.47
C GLY A 675 -21.99 10.70 -14.35
N VAL A 676 -23.15 11.35 -14.31
CA VAL A 676 -23.29 12.82 -14.33
C VAL A 676 -24.32 13.37 -13.33
N ASP A 677 -24.90 12.54 -12.47
CA ASP A 677 -25.77 13.00 -11.36
C ASP A 677 -24.94 13.67 -10.25
N ALA A 678 -25.52 14.69 -9.61
CA ALA A 678 -25.06 15.25 -8.34
C ALA A 678 -26.17 15.15 -7.27
N ARG A 679 -25.83 14.74 -6.05
CA ARG A 679 -26.80 14.55 -4.93
C ARG A 679 -26.22 15.00 -3.61
N LEU A 680 -26.99 15.62 -2.72
CA LEU A 680 -26.58 15.73 -1.31
C LEU A 680 -26.83 14.41 -0.59
N PHE A 681 -26.04 14.11 0.44
CA PHE A 681 -26.28 12.99 1.35
C PHE A 681 -26.15 13.43 2.81
N SER A 682 -26.99 12.87 3.69
CA SER A 682 -26.92 13.06 5.15
C SER A 682 -27.13 11.71 5.83
N LEU A 683 -26.20 11.30 6.69
CA LEU A 683 -26.19 10.00 7.38
C LEU A 683 -26.08 10.18 8.90
N GLY A 684 -26.68 9.26 9.65
CA GLY A 684 -26.74 9.32 11.11
C GLY A 684 -27.55 10.53 11.59
N GLY A 685 -28.64 10.85 10.90
CA GLY A 685 -29.50 12.02 11.11
C GLY A 685 -29.36 13.14 10.07
N SER A 686 -30.16 14.20 10.28
CA SER A 686 -30.29 15.36 9.39
C SER A 686 -29.17 16.41 9.58
N THR A 687 -28.93 17.27 8.59
CA THR A 687 -27.90 18.32 8.62
C THR A 687 -28.50 19.70 8.39
N ASN A 688 -28.10 20.70 9.18
CA ASN A 688 -28.76 22.01 9.23
C ASN A 688 -27.93 23.15 8.61
N GLY A 689 -28.61 24.22 8.18
CA GLY A 689 -27.99 25.45 7.70
C GLY A 689 -27.16 25.27 6.42
N VAL A 690 -27.60 24.36 5.54
CA VAL A 690 -26.90 23.94 4.33
C VAL A 690 -27.08 24.98 3.23
N SER A 691 -25.98 25.38 2.60
CA SER A 691 -25.96 26.24 1.42
C SER A 691 -25.03 25.65 0.36
N ILE A 692 -25.50 25.56 -0.88
CA ILE A 692 -24.73 25.10 -2.03
C ILE A 692 -24.74 26.14 -3.15
N SER A 693 -23.58 26.36 -3.75
CA SER A 693 -23.39 27.14 -4.98
C SER A 693 -22.50 26.34 -5.92
N ALA A 694 -23.02 25.96 -7.09
CA ALA A 694 -22.32 25.13 -8.06
C ALA A 694 -22.33 25.78 -9.45
N ASN A 695 -21.16 25.95 -10.05
CA ASN A 695 -21.00 26.36 -11.45
C ASN A 695 -20.78 25.13 -12.33
N VAL A 696 -21.42 25.07 -13.49
CA VAL A 696 -21.04 24.15 -14.57
C VAL A 696 -19.88 24.77 -15.34
N VAL A 697 -18.76 24.07 -15.41
CA VAL A 697 -17.49 24.55 -15.97
C VAL A 697 -17.28 23.93 -17.35
N GLY A 698 -16.96 24.75 -18.35
CA GLY A 698 -16.63 24.31 -19.71
C GLY A 698 -15.15 24.02 -19.92
N SER A 699 -14.76 23.97 -21.19
CA SER A 699 -13.38 23.68 -21.59
C SER A 699 -12.52 24.93 -21.76
N ALA A 700 -11.31 24.88 -21.23
CA ALA A 700 -10.22 25.80 -21.53
C ALA A 700 -9.47 25.42 -22.84
N TRP A 701 -9.81 24.27 -23.44
CA TRP A 701 -9.31 23.87 -24.75
C TRP A 701 -10.17 24.40 -25.91
N ASP A 702 -11.39 24.86 -25.64
CA ASP A 702 -12.25 25.52 -26.62
C ASP A 702 -11.64 26.89 -27.01
N PRO A 703 -11.47 27.21 -28.31
CA PRO A 703 -11.00 28.52 -28.72
C PRO A 703 -12.04 29.59 -28.36
N SER A 704 -11.67 30.49 -27.45
CA SER A 704 -12.58 31.45 -26.84
C SER A 704 -13.36 32.30 -27.87
N SER A 705 -14.69 32.21 -27.83
CA SER A 705 -15.60 33.13 -28.52
C SER A 705 -15.66 34.47 -27.76
N GLY A 706 -14.50 35.12 -27.65
CA GLY A 706 -14.22 36.10 -26.59
C GLY A 706 -13.30 37.25 -27.00
N SER A 707 -13.22 37.61 -28.29
CA SER A 707 -12.60 38.87 -28.71
C SER A 707 -13.45 40.05 -28.25
N SER A 708 -13.21 40.52 -27.03
CA SER A 708 -13.84 41.72 -26.46
C SER A 708 -13.40 42.96 -27.21
N SER A 709 -14.22 43.39 -28.17
CA SER A 709 -14.05 44.68 -28.82
C SER A 709 -14.26 45.80 -27.81
N THR A 710 -13.34 46.77 -27.79
CA THR A 710 -13.43 47.94 -26.92
C THR A 710 -14.60 48.82 -27.33
N VAL A 711 -15.71 48.74 -26.61
CA VAL A 711 -16.86 49.65 -26.75
C VAL A 711 -16.96 50.49 -25.48
N SER A 712 -16.61 51.77 -25.60
CA SER A 712 -16.70 52.74 -24.49
C SER A 712 -18.15 53.00 -24.10
N SER A 713 -18.40 53.20 -22.80
CA SER A 713 -19.74 53.45 -22.27
C SER A 713 -20.32 54.79 -22.74
N MET A 714 -21.53 54.75 -23.30
CA MET A 714 -22.45 55.90 -23.29
C MET A 714 -23.81 55.47 -22.72
N SER A 715 -24.41 56.37 -21.95
CA SER A 715 -25.69 56.17 -21.24
C SER A 715 -26.89 56.64 -22.06
N PHE A 716 -28.06 55.98 -21.93
CA PHE A 716 -29.31 56.54 -21.38
C PHE A 716 -30.54 55.64 -21.63
N ILE A 717 -31.47 55.63 -20.65
CA ILE A 717 -32.95 55.46 -20.71
C ILE A 717 -33.56 54.45 -21.72
N GLY A 718 -34.40 53.50 -21.22
CA GLY A 718 -35.27 52.68 -22.09
C GLY A 718 -36.24 51.74 -21.35
N SER A 719 -37.51 52.11 -21.28
CA SER A 719 -38.62 51.51 -20.51
C SER A 719 -39.15 50.11 -20.91
N SER A 720 -39.73 49.43 -19.90
CA SER A 720 -41.05 48.74 -19.90
C SER A 720 -41.32 47.35 -20.58
N THR A 721 -41.73 46.40 -19.71
CA THR A 721 -42.94 45.51 -19.77
C THR A 721 -43.10 44.32 -20.74
N SER A 722 -43.33 43.12 -20.14
CA SER A 722 -44.42 42.13 -20.43
C SER A 722 -44.37 41.33 -21.77
N THR A 723 -44.92 40.10 -21.96
CA THR A 723 -45.88 39.23 -21.23
C THR A 723 -45.77 37.73 -21.67
N ARG A 724 -46.26 36.76 -20.86
CA ARG A 724 -46.81 35.38 -21.18
C ARG A 724 -46.23 34.55 -22.37
N SER A 725 -45.78 33.30 -22.21
CA SER A 725 -46.45 32.04 -21.76
C SER A 725 -47.49 31.43 -22.73
N THR A 726 -47.34 30.13 -23.08
CA THR A 726 -48.41 29.09 -23.26
C THR A 726 -47.79 27.69 -23.45
N THR A 727 -48.48 26.64 -23.00
CA THR A 727 -48.08 25.20 -23.03
C THR A 727 -48.90 24.41 -24.06
N ILE A 728 -48.38 23.30 -24.58
CA ILE A 728 -49.17 22.23 -25.26
C ILE A 728 -48.76 20.85 -24.73
N SER A 729 -49.73 19.95 -24.58
CA SER A 729 -49.57 18.57 -24.06
C SER A 729 -50.07 17.54 -25.07
N VAL A 730 -49.59 16.29 -24.98
CA VAL A 730 -50.13 15.11 -25.69
C VAL A 730 -50.23 13.93 -24.72
N VAL A 731 -51.20 13.03 -24.94
CA VAL A 731 -51.59 11.94 -24.01
C VAL A 731 -51.83 10.63 -24.77
N THR A 732 -51.45 9.50 -24.19
CA THR A 732 -51.98 8.15 -24.56
C THR A 732 -51.99 7.19 -23.36
N THR A 733 -52.90 6.19 -23.40
CA THR A 733 -53.17 5.17 -22.36
C THR A 733 -52.84 3.76 -22.88
N SER A 734 -53.00 2.59 -22.22
CA SER A 734 -53.98 2.13 -21.20
C SER A 734 -53.70 0.73 -20.60
N SER A 735 -54.09 0.49 -19.33
CA SER A 735 -54.54 -0.81 -18.70
C SER A 735 -53.60 -2.04 -18.68
N SER A 736 -53.63 -3.03 -17.76
CA SER A 736 -54.21 -3.27 -16.40
C SER A 736 -53.55 -4.57 -15.82
N ARG A 737 -53.88 -5.24 -14.69
CA ARG A 737 -55.03 -5.25 -13.74
C ARG A 737 -54.61 -5.76 -12.32
N THR A 738 -55.53 -6.37 -11.57
CA THR A 738 -55.56 -6.68 -10.11
C THR A 738 -55.45 -8.17 -9.72
N SER A 739 -54.98 -8.47 -8.50
CA SER A 739 -55.63 -9.37 -7.49
C SER A 739 -54.93 -9.33 -6.09
N THR A 740 -55.61 -9.80 -5.02
CA THR A 740 -55.22 -9.75 -3.58
C THR A 740 -55.70 -11.01 -2.84
N VAL A 741 -55.23 -11.33 -1.60
CA VAL A 741 -56.04 -11.92 -0.45
C VAL A 741 -55.26 -12.30 0.86
N THR A 742 -55.73 -11.76 2.01
CA THR A 742 -55.72 -12.23 3.45
C THR A 742 -54.46 -12.57 4.29
N SER A 743 -54.71 -12.71 5.61
CA SER A 743 -53.83 -12.76 6.81
C SER A 743 -54.36 -13.74 7.89
N LEU A 744 -53.56 -14.22 8.87
CA LEU A 744 -54.02 -14.67 10.22
C LEU A 744 -52.83 -14.92 11.22
N THR A 745 -53.01 -15.40 12.48
CA THR A 745 -53.20 -14.59 13.72
C THR A 745 -53.01 -15.38 15.07
N ILE A 746 -52.13 -14.91 16.00
CA ILE A 746 -52.18 -14.95 17.51
C ILE A 746 -52.00 -16.26 18.38
N SER A 747 -50.95 -16.27 19.24
CA SER A 747 -50.81 -16.61 20.70
C SER A 747 -51.19 -18.02 21.31
N ILE A 748 -51.04 -18.42 22.62
CA ILE A 748 -50.66 -17.76 23.93
C ILE A 748 -50.16 -18.75 25.08
N THR A 749 -49.05 -18.46 25.80
CA THR A 749 -48.62 -18.92 27.19
C THR A 749 -48.52 -20.45 27.56
N SER A 750 -48.04 -20.97 28.74
CA SER A 750 -47.64 -20.44 30.07
C SER A 750 -46.65 -21.33 30.91
N SER A 751 -45.60 -20.74 31.54
CA SER A 751 -44.97 -21.06 32.88
C SER A 751 -44.55 -22.53 33.25
N VAL A 752 -44.02 -22.95 34.44
CA VAL A 752 -43.71 -22.40 35.80
C VAL A 752 -42.41 -23.04 36.40
N ALA A 753 -41.56 -22.27 37.12
CA ALA A 753 -40.56 -22.53 38.22
C ALA A 753 -39.85 -23.92 38.48
N THR A 754 -38.73 -24.09 39.21
CA THR A 754 -37.96 -23.23 40.18
C THR A 754 -36.49 -23.71 40.35
N THR A 755 -35.55 -22.80 40.72
CA THR A 755 -34.19 -23.04 41.33
C THR A 755 -33.15 -23.90 40.55
N LEU A 756 -31.83 -23.66 40.57
CA LEU A 756 -30.95 -22.74 41.33
C LEU A 756 -29.76 -22.30 40.43
N VAL A 757 -28.99 -21.26 40.80
CA VAL A 757 -28.04 -20.55 39.90
C VAL A 757 -26.57 -20.73 40.29
N PRO A 758 -25.69 -21.00 39.30
CA PRO A 758 -24.32 -20.49 39.23
C PRO A 758 -24.17 -19.45 38.10
N THR A 759 -23.58 -18.29 38.37
CA THR A 759 -23.50 -17.17 37.41
C THR A 759 -22.33 -17.30 36.45
N THR A 760 -22.60 -17.50 35.16
CA THR A 760 -21.63 -17.34 34.07
C THR A 760 -21.67 -15.91 33.53
N THR A 761 -20.57 -15.17 33.65
CA THR A 761 -20.42 -13.83 33.05
C THR A 761 -19.88 -13.93 31.62
N SER A 762 -20.77 -14.01 30.63
CA SER A 762 -20.41 -13.93 29.22
C SER A 762 -20.09 -12.49 28.81
N SER A 763 -18.80 -12.14 28.73
CA SER A 763 -18.34 -10.82 28.30
C SER A 763 -18.41 -10.66 26.77
N THR A 764 -19.62 -10.40 26.24
CA THR A 764 -19.81 -10.07 24.82
C THR A 764 -19.41 -8.61 24.52
N THR A 765 -18.12 -8.30 24.58
CA THR A 765 -17.56 -7.06 24.03
C THR A 765 -17.51 -7.15 22.50
N PRO A 766 -18.19 -6.26 21.74
CA PRO A 766 -18.11 -6.28 20.29
C PRO A 766 -16.68 -6.00 19.80
N ARG A 767 -16.12 -6.87 18.94
CA ARG A 767 -14.85 -6.61 18.23
C ARG A 767 -15.04 -5.36 17.34
N PRO A 768 -14.05 -4.46 17.24
CA PRO A 768 -14.13 -3.33 16.31
C PRO A 768 -14.38 -3.82 14.88
N THR A 769 -15.39 -3.27 14.20
CA THR A 769 -15.69 -3.62 12.81
C THR A 769 -14.59 -3.07 11.90
N PRO A 770 -13.93 -3.90 11.07
CA PRO A 770 -12.95 -3.41 10.10
C PRO A 770 -13.59 -2.37 9.16
N THR A 771 -12.91 -1.24 8.96
CA THR A 771 -13.42 -0.10 8.18
C THR A 771 -13.16 -0.19 6.68
N GLY A 772 -12.55 -1.28 6.21
CA GLY A 772 -12.34 -1.58 4.80
C GLY A 772 -13.47 -2.40 4.18
N VAL A 773 -13.47 -2.52 2.84
CA VAL A 773 -14.34 -3.48 2.14
C VAL A 773 -13.86 -4.90 2.47
N TYR A 774 -14.76 -5.78 2.91
CA TYR A 774 -14.42 -7.19 3.13
C TYR A 774 -14.12 -7.87 1.79
N ASP A 775 -12.86 -8.29 1.64
CA ASP A 775 -12.30 -8.85 0.40
C ASP A 775 -11.87 -10.32 0.58
N PHE A 776 -12.42 -11.02 1.59
CA PHE A 776 -12.10 -12.41 1.96
C PHE A 776 -10.64 -12.70 2.40
N ARG A 777 -9.77 -11.68 2.54
CA ARG A 777 -8.37 -11.86 2.96
C ARG A 777 -8.23 -12.81 4.17
N PRO A 778 -7.38 -13.86 4.09
CA PRO A 778 -7.12 -14.77 5.20
C PRO A 778 -6.68 -14.04 6.47
N ALA A 779 -7.07 -14.57 7.62
CA ALA A 779 -6.63 -14.09 8.93
C ALA A 779 -5.26 -14.65 9.32
N TYR A 780 -4.85 -15.83 8.82
CA TYR A 780 -3.56 -16.44 9.19
C TYR A 780 -2.81 -17.22 8.10
N HIS A 781 -3.40 -17.41 6.91
CA HIS A 781 -2.62 -17.84 5.74
C HIS A 781 -1.84 -16.66 5.16
N PHE A 782 -0.63 -16.90 4.62
CA PHE A 782 0.07 -15.85 3.88
C PHE A 782 -0.71 -15.49 2.61
N VAL A 783 -0.81 -14.20 2.34
CA VAL A 783 -1.33 -13.61 1.11
C VAL A 783 -0.41 -12.47 0.73
N ALA A 784 -0.19 -12.23 -0.56
CA ALA A 784 0.56 -11.04 -0.98
C ALA A 784 -0.07 -9.77 -0.38
N SER A 785 0.77 -8.78 -0.02
CA SER A 785 0.30 -7.50 0.51
C SER A 785 -0.74 -6.89 -0.43
N GLU A 786 -0.46 -6.91 -1.74
CA GLU A 786 -1.41 -6.64 -2.82
C GLU A 786 -1.12 -7.50 -4.06
N ASN A 787 -2.10 -7.53 -4.97
CA ASN A 787 -2.04 -8.13 -6.30
C ASN A 787 -1.89 -9.67 -6.30
N TRP A 788 -1.51 -10.23 -7.45
CA TRP A 788 -1.60 -11.66 -7.71
C TRP A 788 -0.33 -12.39 -7.26
N MET A 789 -0.47 -13.42 -6.40
CA MET A 789 0.54 -14.46 -6.20
C MET A 789 0.14 -15.80 -6.87
N ASN A 790 1.08 -16.47 -7.54
CA ASN A 790 0.99 -17.89 -7.85
C ASN A 790 1.88 -18.68 -6.88
N GLU A 791 2.54 -19.74 -7.35
CA GLU A 791 3.31 -20.68 -6.56
C GLU A 791 4.46 -20.04 -5.75
N PRO A 792 4.79 -20.60 -4.56
CA PRO A 792 5.99 -20.23 -3.84
C PRO A 792 7.25 -20.49 -4.66
N ASN A 793 8.29 -19.71 -4.39
CA ASN A 793 9.61 -19.77 -5.01
C ASN A 793 10.68 -19.72 -3.92
N GLY A 794 11.88 -20.20 -4.25
CA GLY A 794 13.08 -19.86 -3.50
C GLY A 794 13.11 -20.20 -2.00
N LEU A 795 12.22 -21.07 -1.52
CA LEU A 795 11.98 -21.29 -0.09
C LEU A 795 13.25 -21.74 0.64
N ILE A 796 13.72 -20.93 1.59
CA ILE A 796 14.99 -21.17 2.29
C ILE A 796 14.95 -20.61 3.72
N LYS A 797 15.59 -21.30 4.67
CA LYS A 797 15.83 -20.79 6.02
C LYS A 797 17.24 -20.21 6.13
N ILE A 798 17.36 -19.00 6.66
CA ILE A 798 18.60 -18.25 6.85
C ILE A 798 18.70 -17.88 8.33
N GLY A 799 19.48 -18.65 9.08
CA GLY A 799 19.52 -18.58 10.54
C GLY A 799 18.14 -18.82 11.15
N SER A 800 17.66 -17.87 11.96
CA SER A 800 16.32 -17.91 12.54
C SER A 800 15.19 -17.63 11.54
N THR A 801 15.50 -17.07 10.36
CA THR A 801 14.51 -16.49 9.45
C THR A 801 14.11 -17.46 8.35
N TRP A 802 12.82 -17.69 8.17
CA TRP A 802 12.24 -18.37 7.02
C TRP A 802 11.95 -17.34 5.93
N HIS A 803 12.58 -17.49 4.75
CA HIS A 803 12.32 -16.66 3.59
C HIS A 803 11.29 -17.35 2.70
N LEU A 804 10.25 -16.62 2.35
CA LEU A 804 9.19 -17.00 1.42
C LEU A 804 9.32 -16.08 0.20
N PHE A 805 9.72 -16.63 -0.94
CA PHE A 805 9.53 -15.95 -2.21
C PHE A 805 8.32 -16.57 -2.91
N TYR A 806 7.74 -15.87 -3.88
CA TYR A 806 6.58 -16.34 -4.63
C TYR A 806 6.46 -15.63 -5.97
N GLN A 807 5.91 -16.32 -6.96
CA GLN A 807 5.52 -15.72 -8.23
C GLN A 807 4.53 -14.58 -7.97
N HIS A 808 4.90 -13.35 -8.29
CA HIS A 808 4.13 -12.15 -8.00
C HIS A 808 3.98 -11.30 -9.25
N ASN A 809 2.78 -10.81 -9.52
CA ASN A 809 2.60 -9.63 -10.37
C ASN A 809 2.48 -8.40 -9.47
N PRO A 810 3.57 -7.64 -9.21
CA PRO A 810 3.49 -6.42 -8.42
C PRO A 810 2.74 -5.28 -9.13
N THR A 811 2.39 -5.45 -10.42
CA THR A 811 1.75 -4.42 -11.26
C THR A 811 0.25 -4.64 -11.52
N GLY A 812 -0.38 -5.62 -10.87
CA GLY A 812 -1.84 -5.77 -10.92
C GLY A 812 -2.36 -7.16 -10.57
N ASN A 813 -3.65 -7.24 -10.26
CA ASN A 813 -4.32 -8.47 -9.85
C ASN A 813 -4.74 -9.37 -11.05
N PHE A 814 -3.80 -9.59 -11.99
CA PHE A 814 -3.96 -10.41 -13.20
C PHE A 814 -2.65 -11.14 -13.58
N TRP A 815 -2.70 -12.17 -14.42
CA TRP A 815 -1.50 -12.88 -14.91
C TRP A 815 -0.62 -11.97 -15.80
N GLY A 816 0.65 -11.77 -15.41
CA GLY A 816 1.62 -11.01 -16.21
C GLY A 816 2.78 -10.44 -15.38
N ASN A 817 3.80 -9.91 -16.05
CA ASN A 817 4.96 -9.22 -15.45
C ASN A 817 5.62 -9.94 -14.26
N LEU A 818 5.64 -11.28 -14.28
CA LEU A 818 6.00 -12.07 -13.12
C LEU A 818 7.42 -11.78 -12.61
N SER A 819 7.48 -11.70 -11.29
CA SER A 819 8.62 -11.32 -10.46
C SER A 819 8.58 -12.18 -9.19
N TRP A 820 9.71 -12.39 -8.52
CA TRP A 820 9.70 -13.00 -7.19
C TRP A 820 9.34 -11.94 -6.15
N GLY A 821 8.11 -11.97 -5.64
CA GLY A 821 7.73 -11.32 -4.38
C GLY A 821 8.46 -11.96 -3.19
N HIS A 822 8.48 -11.30 -2.03
CA HIS A 822 9.26 -11.74 -0.88
C HIS A 822 8.57 -11.40 0.45
N ALA A 823 8.64 -12.32 1.41
CA ALA A 823 8.32 -12.12 2.81
C ALA A 823 9.27 -12.94 3.70
N THR A 824 9.34 -12.57 4.97
CA THR A 824 10.17 -13.25 5.99
C THR A 824 9.37 -13.50 7.26
N SER A 825 9.57 -14.65 7.89
CA SER A 825 8.99 -15.02 9.19
C SER A 825 10.04 -15.65 10.09
N ILE A 826 9.80 -15.71 11.41
CA ILE A 826 10.62 -16.51 12.36
C ILE A 826 9.93 -17.83 12.76
N ASP A 827 8.62 -17.96 12.50
CA ASP A 827 7.75 -19.04 12.99
C ASP A 827 6.84 -19.64 11.90
N LEU A 828 6.97 -19.21 10.64
CA LEU A 828 6.13 -19.58 9.49
C LEU A 828 4.65 -19.12 9.57
N VAL A 829 4.29 -18.34 10.60
CA VAL A 829 2.91 -17.85 10.84
C VAL A 829 2.84 -16.35 10.64
N TYR A 830 3.69 -15.58 11.31
CA TYR A 830 3.73 -14.13 11.21
C TYR A 830 4.71 -13.72 10.11
N TRP A 831 4.21 -13.14 9.02
CA TRP A 831 4.98 -12.79 7.83
C TRP A 831 5.17 -11.29 7.70
N ASN A 832 6.43 -10.84 7.77
CA ASN A 832 6.82 -9.48 7.42
C ASN A 832 7.06 -9.40 5.90
N HIS A 833 6.34 -8.53 5.19
CA HIS A 833 6.52 -8.33 3.76
C HIS A 833 7.85 -7.63 3.45
N LYS A 834 8.43 -7.97 2.30
CA LYS A 834 9.69 -7.42 1.80
C LYS A 834 9.51 -6.87 0.37
N PRO A 835 10.42 -6.02 -0.11
CA PRO A 835 10.44 -5.61 -1.53
C PRO A 835 10.57 -6.80 -2.48
N VAL A 836 10.17 -6.62 -3.74
CA VAL A 836 10.32 -7.63 -4.80
C VAL A 836 11.80 -8.02 -4.95
N ALA A 837 12.13 -9.28 -4.70
CA ALA A 837 13.50 -9.79 -4.69
C ALA A 837 14.08 -9.94 -6.10
N ILE A 838 13.32 -10.55 -7.03
CA ILE A 838 13.76 -10.76 -8.42
C ILE A 838 12.70 -10.20 -9.37
N SER A 839 12.85 -8.95 -9.77
CA SER A 839 11.90 -8.24 -10.65
C SER A 839 11.77 -8.85 -12.05
N SER A 840 10.64 -8.63 -12.73
CA SER A 840 10.59 -8.59 -14.20
C SER A 840 11.46 -7.43 -14.70
N ALA A 841 12.31 -7.66 -15.71
CA ALA A 841 13.19 -6.63 -16.26
C ALA A 841 13.61 -6.92 -17.71
N ASN A 842 13.87 -5.88 -18.50
CA ASN A 842 14.40 -5.98 -19.88
C ASN A 842 13.55 -6.88 -20.82
N GLY A 843 12.23 -6.95 -20.60
CA GLY A 843 11.33 -7.83 -21.36
C GLY A 843 11.35 -9.30 -20.92
N ILE A 844 12.01 -9.61 -19.81
CA ILE A 844 12.14 -10.96 -19.24
C ILE A 844 11.44 -10.99 -17.88
N GLN A 845 10.42 -11.84 -17.75
CA GLN A 845 9.76 -12.13 -16.48
C GLN A 845 10.61 -13.13 -15.69
N ALA A 846 10.65 -13.00 -14.37
CA ALA A 846 11.26 -13.98 -13.48
C ALA A 846 10.19 -14.98 -13.06
N PHE A 847 10.20 -16.15 -13.70
CA PHE A 847 9.35 -17.29 -13.39
C PHE A 847 9.94 -18.12 -12.23
N THR A 848 9.21 -19.16 -11.84
CA THR A 848 9.49 -20.07 -10.73
C THR A 848 10.91 -20.68 -10.73
N GLY A 849 11.32 -21.07 -9.53
CA GLY A 849 12.57 -21.75 -9.24
C GLY A 849 12.87 -21.78 -7.75
N THR A 850 14.11 -22.13 -7.39
CA THR A 850 14.49 -22.50 -6.01
C THR A 850 15.79 -21.83 -5.55
N SER A 851 16.00 -21.81 -4.24
CA SER A 851 17.19 -21.20 -3.62
C SER A 851 17.99 -22.22 -2.83
N TYR A 852 19.29 -21.97 -2.71
CA TYR A 852 20.22 -22.82 -1.96
C TYR A 852 21.39 -22.02 -1.38
N PHE A 853 22.02 -22.51 -0.32
CA PHE A 853 23.18 -21.88 0.29
C PHE A 853 24.49 -22.42 -0.29
N ASP A 854 25.31 -21.55 -0.91
CA ASP A 854 26.63 -21.90 -1.44
C ASP A 854 27.71 -21.65 -0.37
N ALA A 855 27.65 -22.43 0.71
CA ALA A 855 28.53 -22.31 1.88
C ALA A 855 30.05 -22.36 1.55
N SER A 856 30.40 -22.98 0.42
CA SER A 856 31.79 -23.10 -0.08
C SER A 856 32.17 -22.03 -1.12
N ASN A 857 31.25 -21.12 -1.47
CA ASN A 857 31.41 -20.11 -2.52
C ASN A 857 31.90 -20.68 -3.87
N LEU A 858 31.39 -21.85 -4.27
CA LEU A 858 31.71 -22.51 -5.54
C LEU A 858 31.26 -21.68 -6.76
N SER A 859 30.21 -20.87 -6.59
CA SER A 859 29.79 -19.87 -7.57
C SER A 859 30.77 -18.72 -7.73
N GLY A 860 31.61 -18.44 -6.71
CA GLY A 860 32.48 -17.27 -6.67
C GLY A 860 31.71 -15.94 -6.65
N LEU A 861 30.44 -15.93 -6.26
CA LEU A 861 29.59 -14.73 -6.21
C LEU A 861 29.64 -14.02 -4.85
N GLY A 862 30.14 -14.68 -3.81
CA GLY A 862 30.46 -14.08 -2.52
C GLY A 862 31.94 -14.23 -2.17
N THR A 863 32.23 -14.42 -0.88
CA THR A 863 33.60 -14.62 -0.36
C THR A 863 33.64 -15.79 0.63
N SER A 864 34.84 -16.23 1.03
CA SER A 864 35.00 -17.28 2.06
C SER A 864 34.54 -16.87 3.46
N VAL A 865 34.33 -15.57 3.72
CA VAL A 865 33.82 -15.05 5.00
C VAL A 865 32.37 -14.53 4.91
N ASN A 866 31.84 -14.42 3.69
CA ASN A 866 30.45 -14.10 3.40
C ASN A 866 30.02 -14.90 2.15
N PRO A 867 29.77 -16.22 2.30
CA PRO A 867 29.35 -17.09 1.20
C PRO A 867 27.94 -16.74 0.72
N PRO A 868 27.63 -16.85 -0.59
CA PRO A 868 26.37 -16.38 -1.13
C PRO A 868 25.21 -17.35 -0.88
N TYR A 869 24.02 -16.79 -0.68
CA TYR A 869 22.77 -17.49 -0.96
C TYR A 869 22.47 -17.34 -2.44
N LEU A 870 22.09 -18.43 -3.11
CA LEU A 870 21.83 -18.47 -4.55
C LEU A 870 20.34 -18.71 -4.82
N ALA A 871 19.79 -18.09 -5.85
CA ALA A 871 18.42 -18.28 -6.34
C ALA A 871 18.47 -18.58 -7.84
N PHE A 872 17.94 -19.73 -8.23
CA PHE A 872 17.88 -20.20 -9.60
C PHE A 872 16.44 -20.05 -10.07
N TYR A 873 16.24 -19.43 -11.24
CA TYR A 873 14.91 -19.04 -11.70
C TYR A 873 14.81 -19.09 -13.23
N THR A 874 13.63 -19.35 -13.78
CA THR A 874 13.43 -19.32 -15.24
C THR A 874 13.22 -17.87 -15.71
N GLY A 875 13.94 -17.46 -16.74
CA GLY A 875 13.68 -16.23 -17.50
C GLY A 875 12.69 -16.51 -18.62
N TYR A 876 11.47 -16.01 -18.50
CA TYR A 876 10.45 -16.10 -19.55
C TYR A 876 10.42 -14.84 -20.42
N PHE A 877 10.43 -15.02 -21.73
CA PHE A 877 10.38 -13.94 -22.73
C PHE A 877 8.98 -13.88 -23.39
N PRO A 878 8.08 -12.95 -23.00
CA PRO A 878 6.71 -12.90 -23.54
C PRO A 878 6.66 -12.57 -25.04
N SER A 879 7.74 -12.01 -25.61
CA SER A 879 7.87 -11.68 -27.03
C SER A 879 8.19 -12.87 -27.93
N SER A 880 8.65 -14.00 -27.38
CA SER A 880 9.10 -15.17 -28.14
C SER A 880 8.63 -16.52 -27.57
N GLY A 881 8.14 -16.55 -26.34
CA GLY A 881 7.80 -17.77 -25.61
C GLY A 881 9.01 -18.50 -24.99
N VAL A 882 10.23 -17.99 -25.19
CA VAL A 882 11.46 -18.64 -24.71
C VAL A 882 11.48 -18.70 -23.19
N GLN A 883 11.91 -19.85 -22.67
CA GLN A 883 12.19 -20.11 -21.27
C GLN A 883 13.66 -20.49 -21.16
N ASP A 884 14.48 -19.69 -20.47
CA ASP A 884 15.90 -19.97 -20.21
C ASP A 884 16.20 -19.95 -18.70
N GLN A 885 17.33 -20.51 -18.24
CA GLN A 885 17.62 -20.61 -16.81
C GLN A 885 18.61 -19.56 -16.34
N ARG A 886 18.31 -18.93 -15.20
CA ARG A 886 18.98 -17.74 -14.68
C ARG A 886 19.37 -17.89 -13.22
N LEU A 887 20.27 -17.03 -12.78
CA LEU A 887 20.83 -17.03 -11.43
C LEU A 887 20.74 -15.63 -10.83
N ALA A 888 20.44 -15.57 -9.53
CA ALA A 888 20.62 -14.41 -8.67
C ALA A 888 21.31 -14.83 -7.37
N TYR A 889 21.86 -13.89 -6.62
CA TYR A 889 22.54 -14.15 -5.36
C TYR A 889 22.34 -13.04 -4.32
N SER A 890 22.39 -13.41 -3.04
CA SER A 890 22.37 -12.49 -1.90
C SER A 890 23.67 -12.64 -1.09
N LEU A 891 24.16 -11.52 -0.55
CA LEU A 891 25.32 -11.43 0.35
C LEU A 891 24.95 -10.78 1.71
N ASP A 892 23.65 -10.64 1.97
CA ASP A 892 23.07 -9.87 3.08
C ASP A 892 21.97 -10.67 3.80
N GLN A 893 22.20 -11.98 3.94
CA GLN A 893 21.28 -12.92 4.60
C GLN A 893 19.89 -13.00 3.94
N GLY A 894 19.83 -12.82 2.62
CA GLY A 894 18.60 -12.97 1.82
C GLY A 894 17.71 -11.73 1.78
N GLU A 895 18.18 -10.57 2.26
CA GLU A 895 17.46 -9.29 2.24
C GLU A 895 17.41 -8.64 0.85
N THR A 896 18.51 -8.68 0.07
CA THR A 896 18.53 -8.20 -1.32
C THR A 896 19.16 -9.21 -2.28
N TRP A 897 18.70 -9.21 -3.53
CA TRP A 897 19.06 -10.22 -4.53
C TRP A 897 19.58 -9.60 -5.83
N ILE A 898 20.81 -9.94 -6.18
CA ILE A 898 21.52 -9.42 -7.35
C ILE A 898 21.46 -10.47 -8.46
N LYS A 899 20.83 -10.15 -9.59
CA LYS A 899 20.85 -11.01 -10.78
C LYS A 899 22.29 -11.19 -11.29
N TYR A 900 22.70 -12.43 -11.52
CA TYR A 900 24.02 -12.75 -12.05
C TYR A 900 24.15 -12.21 -13.49
N PRO A 901 25.11 -11.30 -13.79
CA PRO A 901 25.22 -10.66 -15.10
C PRO A 901 25.53 -11.62 -16.26
N GLY A 902 26.11 -12.80 -15.97
CA GLY A 902 26.34 -13.86 -16.95
C GLY A 902 25.14 -14.78 -17.19
N SER A 903 23.92 -14.36 -16.84
CA SER A 903 22.69 -15.12 -17.14
C SER A 903 22.27 -14.93 -18.61
N PRO A 904 21.76 -15.97 -19.30
CA PRO A 904 21.36 -17.26 -18.75
C PRO A 904 22.53 -18.23 -18.48
N ILE A 905 22.39 -19.02 -17.42
CA ILE A 905 23.30 -20.11 -17.03
C ILE A 905 23.00 -21.42 -17.79
N ILE A 906 21.78 -21.56 -18.30
CA ILE A 906 21.41 -22.51 -19.34
C ILE A 906 20.55 -21.75 -20.35
N SER A 907 21.00 -21.70 -21.60
CA SER A 907 20.33 -20.99 -22.69
C SER A 907 19.46 -21.92 -23.54
N GLN A 908 18.51 -21.31 -24.27
CA GLN A 908 17.67 -21.97 -25.28
C GLN A 908 18.45 -22.93 -26.22
N ALA A 909 19.69 -22.58 -26.58
CA ALA A 909 20.56 -23.38 -27.45
C ALA A 909 21.17 -24.61 -26.76
N GLN A 910 21.33 -24.58 -25.43
CA GLN A 910 21.67 -25.74 -24.61
C GLN A 910 20.44 -26.62 -24.33
N GLU A 911 19.24 -26.04 -24.29
CA GLU A 911 17.98 -26.74 -23.99
C GLU A 911 17.38 -27.41 -25.22
N SER A 912 17.48 -26.82 -26.42
CA SER A 912 16.94 -27.37 -27.67
C SER A 912 17.30 -28.84 -28.00
N PRO A 913 18.51 -29.37 -27.69
CA PRO A 913 18.79 -30.81 -27.81
C PRO A 913 17.98 -31.73 -26.86
N HIS A 914 17.35 -31.15 -25.84
CA HIS A 914 16.64 -31.83 -24.75
C HIS A 914 15.16 -31.42 -24.64
N ASP A 915 14.73 -30.31 -25.25
CA ASP A 915 13.37 -29.79 -25.30
C ASP A 915 12.85 -29.80 -26.75
N ILE A 916 11.81 -30.60 -27.03
CA ILE A 916 11.28 -30.75 -28.40
C ILE A 916 10.64 -29.46 -28.94
N THR A 917 10.34 -28.49 -28.08
CA THR A 917 9.83 -27.16 -28.47
C THR A 917 10.96 -26.20 -28.87
N ASN A 918 12.22 -26.55 -28.59
CA ASN A 918 13.42 -25.72 -28.74
C ASN A 918 13.54 -24.58 -27.72
N GLY A 919 13.42 -24.91 -26.42
CA GLY A 919 13.59 -23.95 -25.31
C GLY A 919 12.40 -23.00 -25.15
N LEU A 920 11.19 -23.48 -25.43
CA LEU A 920 9.93 -22.81 -25.12
C LEU A 920 9.19 -23.50 -23.95
N GLU A 921 9.66 -24.69 -23.54
CA GLU A 921 9.04 -25.52 -22.52
C GLU A 921 10.12 -26.20 -21.66
N THR A 922 10.95 -25.39 -21.02
CA THR A 922 11.97 -25.82 -20.05
C THR A 922 11.99 -24.82 -18.89
N ARG A 923 11.55 -25.22 -17.69
CA ARG A 923 11.33 -24.29 -16.57
C ARG A 923 11.52 -24.90 -15.18
N ASP A 924 11.29 -24.07 -14.17
CA ASP A 924 11.16 -24.39 -12.75
C ASP A 924 12.40 -25.11 -12.16
N PRO A 925 13.60 -24.49 -12.20
CA PRO A 925 14.83 -25.10 -11.71
C PRO A 925 14.77 -25.42 -10.21
N LYS A 926 14.63 -26.70 -9.87
CA LYS A 926 15.03 -27.22 -8.55
C LYS A 926 16.54 -27.41 -8.52
N VAL A 927 17.22 -26.70 -7.62
CA VAL A 927 18.67 -26.79 -7.44
C VAL A 927 19.05 -27.15 -6.00
N PHE A 928 20.07 -28.00 -5.86
CA PHE A 928 20.68 -28.36 -4.58
C PHE A 928 22.13 -28.80 -4.79
N PHE A 929 22.92 -28.83 -3.72
CA PHE A 929 24.27 -29.41 -3.75
C PHE A 929 24.25 -30.89 -3.36
N HIS A 930 24.63 -31.77 -4.29
CA HIS A 930 24.69 -33.21 -4.05
C HIS A 930 26.06 -33.61 -3.49
N THR A 931 26.20 -33.51 -2.17
CA THR A 931 27.43 -33.82 -1.40
C THR A 931 28.12 -35.14 -1.81
N PRO A 932 27.41 -36.28 -2.02
CA PRO A 932 28.05 -37.55 -2.38
C PRO A 932 28.84 -37.53 -3.71
N THR A 933 28.53 -36.60 -4.63
CA THR A 933 29.30 -36.41 -5.88
C THR A 933 30.04 -35.07 -5.93
N SER A 934 29.91 -34.22 -4.91
CA SER A 934 30.46 -32.85 -4.88
C SER A 934 30.12 -32.04 -6.13
N GLN A 935 28.84 -32.07 -6.53
CA GLN A 935 28.30 -31.31 -7.67
C GLN A 935 27.00 -30.63 -7.27
N TRP A 936 26.76 -29.44 -7.83
CA TRP A 936 25.41 -28.90 -7.94
C TRP A 936 24.59 -29.76 -8.89
N VAL A 937 23.33 -29.99 -8.55
CA VAL A 937 22.33 -30.67 -9.40
C VAL A 937 21.18 -29.71 -9.65
N MET A 938 20.74 -29.62 -10.90
CA MET A 938 19.55 -28.90 -11.32
C MET A 938 18.58 -29.89 -11.97
N ILE A 939 17.30 -29.76 -11.64
CA ILE A 939 16.19 -30.49 -12.24
C ILE A 939 15.28 -29.47 -12.89
N LEU A 940 15.01 -29.63 -14.20
CA LEU A 940 14.14 -28.77 -14.99
C LEU A 940 12.90 -29.53 -15.44
N ALA A 941 11.76 -28.86 -15.40
CA ALA A 941 10.47 -29.36 -15.84
C ALA A 941 10.22 -29.05 -17.32
N HIS A 942 9.65 -30.02 -18.05
CA HIS A 942 9.36 -29.91 -19.49
C HIS A 942 7.86 -30.00 -19.82
N GLY A 943 6.97 -29.63 -18.89
CA GLY A 943 5.54 -29.44 -19.16
C GLY A 943 4.87 -30.63 -19.86
N GLY A 944 4.27 -30.36 -21.02
CA GLY A 944 3.53 -31.34 -21.84
C GLY A 944 4.39 -32.47 -22.41
N GLN A 945 5.72 -32.39 -22.33
CA GLN A 945 6.62 -33.51 -22.62
C GLN A 945 6.64 -34.57 -21.50
N ASN A 946 5.96 -34.32 -20.37
CA ASN A 946 5.74 -35.26 -19.25
C ASN A 946 7.05 -35.85 -18.69
N LYS A 947 8.06 -35.00 -18.58
CA LYS A 947 9.40 -35.35 -18.12
C LYS A 947 10.07 -34.21 -17.37
N LEU A 948 11.10 -34.58 -16.62
CA LEU A 948 12.12 -33.70 -16.06
C LEU A 948 13.47 -34.00 -16.71
N THR A 949 14.41 -33.06 -16.65
CA THR A 949 15.81 -33.28 -17.07
C THR A 949 16.78 -32.95 -15.94
N PHE A 950 17.79 -33.80 -15.74
CA PHE A 950 18.80 -33.69 -14.70
C PHE A 950 20.11 -33.14 -15.28
N TRP A 951 20.66 -32.12 -14.62
CA TRP A 951 21.87 -31.40 -15.01
C TRP A 951 22.83 -31.30 -13.82
N THR A 952 24.13 -31.22 -14.07
CA THR A 952 25.15 -30.99 -13.03
C THR A 952 26.03 -29.79 -13.32
N SER A 953 26.55 -29.16 -12.26
CA SER A 953 27.55 -28.09 -12.34
C SER A 953 28.57 -28.20 -11.19
N SER A 954 29.80 -27.75 -11.43
CA SER A 954 30.82 -27.56 -10.39
C SER A 954 30.80 -26.15 -9.78
N ASP A 955 30.19 -25.18 -10.45
CA ASP A 955 30.30 -23.74 -10.14
C ASP A 955 28.94 -23.00 -10.13
N ALA A 956 27.82 -23.73 -10.13
CA ALA A 956 26.45 -23.23 -10.23
C ALA A 956 26.10 -22.39 -11.49
N LYS A 957 27.06 -22.15 -12.40
CA LYS A 957 26.89 -21.27 -13.58
C LYS A 957 27.03 -22.04 -14.89
N THR A 958 27.91 -23.03 -14.92
CA THR A 958 28.25 -23.85 -16.08
C THR A 958 27.63 -25.23 -15.91
N TRP A 959 26.59 -25.54 -16.69
CA TRP A 959 25.76 -26.73 -16.50
C TRP A 959 25.89 -27.74 -17.64
N THR A 960 25.76 -29.03 -17.30
CA THR A 960 25.82 -30.15 -18.25
C THR A 960 24.69 -31.13 -17.99
N TRP A 961 23.82 -31.37 -18.98
CA TRP A 961 22.77 -32.39 -18.95
C TRP A 961 23.33 -33.80 -18.69
N LYS A 962 22.54 -34.66 -18.05
CA LYS A 962 22.90 -36.05 -17.70
C LYS A 962 21.85 -37.08 -18.07
N SER A 963 20.57 -36.83 -17.78
CA SER A 963 19.48 -37.77 -18.10
C SER A 963 18.11 -37.10 -18.10
N ASP A 964 17.21 -37.67 -18.88
CA ASP A 964 15.77 -37.41 -18.79
C ASP A 964 15.12 -38.38 -17.80
N PHE A 965 14.08 -37.94 -17.11
CA PHE A 965 13.21 -38.75 -16.28
C PHE A 965 11.75 -38.46 -16.65
N ALA A 966 11.08 -39.39 -17.32
CA ALA A 966 9.73 -39.24 -17.85
C ALA A 966 8.72 -40.11 -17.11
N ILE A 967 7.43 -39.88 -17.33
CA ILE A 967 6.34 -40.69 -16.77
C ILE A 967 6.51 -42.21 -16.99
N GLY A 968 7.09 -42.62 -18.12
CA GLY A 968 7.39 -44.03 -18.43
C GLY A 968 8.48 -44.68 -17.56
N ASN A 969 9.21 -43.90 -16.76
CA ASN A 969 10.21 -44.38 -15.82
C ASN A 969 9.62 -44.71 -14.43
N VAL A 970 8.32 -44.49 -14.20
CA VAL A 970 7.66 -44.62 -12.89
C VAL A 970 6.79 -45.90 -12.84
N PRO A 971 7.19 -46.97 -12.12
CA PRO A 971 6.41 -48.21 -12.10
C PRO A 971 5.07 -48.02 -11.39
N GLY A 972 3.96 -48.30 -12.09
CA GLY A 972 2.61 -48.28 -11.52
C GLY A 972 1.94 -46.90 -11.44
N ILE A 973 2.53 -45.85 -12.03
CA ILE A 973 1.87 -44.53 -12.10
C ILE A 973 0.59 -44.61 -12.99
N PRO A 974 -0.50 -43.91 -12.64
CA PRO A 974 -1.68 -43.80 -13.50
C PRO A 974 -1.39 -43.09 -14.82
N SER A 975 -2.12 -43.45 -15.88
CA SER A 975 -2.17 -42.66 -17.11
C SER A 975 -3.02 -41.40 -16.95
N GLY A 976 -2.80 -40.40 -17.82
CA GLY A 976 -3.53 -39.13 -17.79
C GLY A 976 -2.91 -38.04 -16.90
N ILE A 977 -1.73 -38.30 -16.31
CA ILE A 977 -0.97 -37.33 -15.54
C ILE A 977 0.01 -36.60 -16.47
N ASN A 978 -0.35 -35.41 -16.94
CA ASN A 978 0.41 -34.64 -17.95
C ASN A 978 0.68 -33.20 -17.52
N GLY A 979 1.66 -32.56 -18.17
CA GLY A 979 2.00 -31.16 -17.92
C GLY A 979 2.87 -31.02 -16.66
N TRP A 980 4.02 -31.70 -16.62
CA TRP A 980 4.86 -31.75 -15.42
C TRP A 980 5.59 -30.43 -15.20
N GLU A 981 5.29 -29.75 -14.09
CA GLU A 981 5.80 -28.44 -13.67
C GLU A 981 6.24 -28.47 -12.20
N VAL A 982 6.88 -27.39 -11.73
CA VAL A 982 7.30 -27.13 -10.33
C VAL A 982 7.82 -28.39 -9.60
N PRO A 983 9.04 -28.86 -9.93
CA PRO A 983 9.65 -30.01 -9.27
C PRO A 983 10.27 -29.60 -7.92
N ASP A 984 10.27 -30.50 -6.95
CA ASP A 984 11.10 -30.39 -5.75
C ASP A 984 11.74 -31.74 -5.40
N PHE A 985 12.94 -31.73 -4.81
CA PHE A 985 13.77 -32.92 -4.69
C PHE A 985 14.70 -32.87 -3.46
N PHE A 986 14.56 -33.86 -2.58
CA PHE A 986 15.26 -33.93 -1.30
C PHE A 986 15.30 -35.36 -0.74
N GLU A 987 16.07 -35.60 0.32
CA GLU A 987 15.99 -36.85 1.09
C GLU A 987 14.99 -36.77 2.25
N LEU A 988 14.25 -37.84 2.49
CA LEU A 988 13.52 -38.08 3.75
C LEU A 988 13.97 -39.39 4.40
N THR A 989 14.14 -39.36 5.73
CA THR A 989 14.22 -40.56 6.57
C THR A 989 12.81 -41.13 6.77
N ILE A 990 12.68 -42.46 6.77
CA ILE A 990 11.41 -43.13 7.12
C ILE A 990 11.28 -43.17 8.64
N ASP A 991 10.20 -42.61 9.19
CA ASP A 991 9.98 -42.55 10.65
C ASP A 991 10.01 -43.95 11.29
N GLY A 992 10.75 -44.07 12.38
CA GLY A 992 11.08 -45.34 13.05
C GLY A 992 12.12 -46.23 12.35
N ILE A 993 12.67 -45.85 11.19
CA ILE A 993 13.61 -46.67 10.41
C ILE A 993 14.80 -45.80 9.92
N ALA A 994 16.04 -46.19 10.21
CA ALA A 994 17.24 -45.43 9.82
C ALA A 994 17.51 -45.34 8.29
N GLN A 995 16.59 -45.82 7.45
CA GLN A 995 16.69 -45.74 6.00
C GLN A 995 16.17 -44.39 5.49
N LYS A 996 16.96 -43.77 4.61
CA LYS A 996 16.53 -42.64 3.78
C LYS A 996 16.00 -43.09 2.42
N LYS A 997 15.16 -42.25 1.83
CA LYS A 997 14.71 -42.28 0.44
C LYS A 997 14.90 -40.89 -0.18
N TRP A 998 15.24 -40.86 -1.46
CA TRP A 998 15.06 -39.64 -2.25
C TRP A 998 13.58 -39.48 -2.57
N VAL A 999 13.10 -38.24 -2.52
CA VAL A 999 11.72 -37.85 -2.79
C VAL A 999 11.73 -36.86 -3.93
N LEU A 1000 10.91 -37.13 -4.95
CA LEU A 1000 10.63 -36.22 -6.06
C LEU A 1000 9.17 -35.78 -5.98
N ILE A 1001 8.94 -34.49 -5.76
CA ILE A 1001 7.65 -33.83 -5.92
C ILE A 1001 7.55 -33.28 -7.34
N VAL A 1002 6.36 -33.36 -7.94
CA VAL A 1002 6.01 -32.70 -9.21
C VAL A 1002 4.59 -32.16 -9.12
N THR A 1003 4.35 -31.00 -9.74
CA THR A 1003 3.02 -30.44 -9.97
C THR A 1003 2.61 -30.69 -11.43
N PRO A 1004 1.90 -31.79 -11.77
CA PRO A 1004 1.29 -31.94 -13.08
C PRO A 1004 0.06 -31.04 -13.26
N ALA A 1005 -0.05 -30.35 -14.39
CA ALA A 1005 -1.21 -29.54 -14.79
C ALA A 1005 -2.49 -30.34 -15.09
N THR A 1006 -2.40 -31.68 -15.19
CA THR A 1006 -3.55 -32.59 -15.36
C THR A 1006 -3.38 -33.89 -14.60
N GLY A 1007 -4.48 -34.44 -14.10
CA GLY A 1007 -4.57 -35.81 -13.59
C GLY A 1007 -4.80 -35.96 -12.09
N SER A 1008 -4.89 -34.85 -11.35
CA SER A 1008 -5.14 -34.86 -9.90
C SER A 1008 -6.51 -35.42 -9.50
N PRO A 1009 -6.73 -35.79 -8.22
CA PRO A 1009 -7.99 -36.38 -7.76
C PRO A 1009 -9.22 -35.46 -7.92
N ALA A 1010 -9.04 -34.14 -7.79
CA ALA A 1010 -10.09 -33.14 -7.98
C ALA A 1010 -10.17 -32.61 -9.44
N GLY A 1011 -9.24 -33.02 -10.31
CA GLY A 1011 -9.14 -32.61 -11.70
C GLY A 1011 -8.32 -31.35 -11.92
N GLY A 1012 -7.74 -31.24 -13.13
CA GLY A 1012 -6.75 -30.22 -13.47
C GLY A 1012 -5.42 -30.48 -12.76
N ASN A 1013 -4.78 -29.38 -12.32
CA ASN A 1013 -3.55 -29.37 -11.55
C ASN A 1013 -3.66 -30.18 -10.24
N GLY A 1014 -2.52 -30.57 -9.70
CA GLY A 1014 -2.34 -31.00 -8.31
C GLY A 1014 -0.91 -31.50 -8.09
N VAL A 1015 -0.59 -32.03 -6.91
CA VAL A 1015 0.79 -32.36 -6.53
C VAL A 1015 0.95 -33.84 -6.14
N PHE A 1016 1.91 -34.53 -6.76
CA PHE A 1016 2.31 -35.89 -6.35
C PHE A 1016 3.77 -35.96 -5.88
N ALA A 1017 4.07 -37.00 -5.09
CA ALA A 1017 5.42 -37.33 -4.63
C ALA A 1017 5.78 -38.79 -4.95
N LEU A 1018 7.01 -39.00 -5.42
CA LEU A 1018 7.60 -40.31 -5.70
C LEU A 1018 8.76 -40.56 -4.72
N THR A 1019 8.88 -41.77 -4.19
CA THR A 1019 10.13 -42.21 -3.51
C THR A 1019 11.06 -42.89 -4.50
N GLY A 1020 12.36 -42.91 -4.21
CA GLY A 1020 13.34 -43.60 -5.05
C GLY A 1020 14.77 -43.53 -4.54
N SER A 1021 15.71 -43.74 -5.45
CA SER A 1021 17.15 -43.56 -5.25
C SER A 1021 17.75 -42.62 -6.30
N PHE A 1022 18.80 -41.89 -5.90
CA PHE A 1022 19.51 -40.95 -6.76
C PHE A 1022 21.02 -41.20 -6.64
N ASN A 1023 21.75 -41.03 -7.75
CA ASN A 1023 23.19 -41.27 -7.83
C ASN A 1023 24.02 -40.01 -8.14
N GLY A 1024 23.40 -38.83 -8.14
CA GLY A 1024 24.03 -37.57 -8.59
C GLY A 1024 23.79 -37.23 -10.06
N THR A 1025 23.24 -38.14 -10.86
CA THR A 1025 22.98 -37.94 -12.30
C THR A 1025 21.64 -38.45 -12.81
N LEU A 1026 21.08 -39.50 -12.18
CA LEU A 1026 19.85 -40.19 -12.57
C LEU A 1026 19.03 -40.54 -11.33
N PHE A 1027 17.72 -40.28 -11.37
CA PHE A 1027 16.75 -40.74 -10.37
C PHE A 1027 16.08 -42.04 -10.83
N THR A 1028 16.01 -43.03 -9.93
CA THR A 1028 15.28 -44.29 -10.12
C THR A 1028 14.12 -44.33 -9.12
N ALA A 1029 12.89 -44.24 -9.62
CA ALA A 1029 11.70 -44.28 -8.77
C ALA A 1029 11.40 -45.70 -8.24
N ASP A 1030 10.89 -45.77 -7.01
CA ASP A 1030 10.18 -46.94 -6.49
C ASP A 1030 8.82 -47.10 -7.20
N ALA A 1031 8.17 -48.26 -7.00
CA ALA A 1031 6.81 -48.47 -7.49
C ALA A 1031 5.79 -47.63 -6.70
N VAL A 1032 4.86 -47.00 -7.43
CA VAL A 1032 3.86 -46.06 -6.87
C VAL A 1032 2.74 -46.81 -6.16
N ASP A 1033 2.43 -46.36 -4.93
CA ASP A 1033 1.15 -46.67 -4.29
C ASP A 1033 0.14 -45.56 -4.61
N THR A 1034 -0.78 -45.86 -5.54
CA THR A 1034 -1.76 -44.90 -6.07
C THR A 1034 -2.76 -44.37 -5.04
N SER A 1035 -2.78 -44.92 -3.81
CA SER A 1035 -3.64 -44.48 -2.71
C SER A 1035 -3.00 -43.48 -1.74
N ASN A 1036 -1.78 -42.98 -2.01
CA ASN A 1036 -1.10 -41.97 -1.18
C ASN A 1036 0.01 -41.17 -1.90
N PHE A 1037 0.31 -41.43 -3.18
CA PHE A 1037 1.31 -40.64 -3.92
C PHE A 1037 0.86 -39.20 -4.23
N TRP A 1038 -0.45 -38.92 -4.30
CA TRP A 1038 -0.97 -37.55 -4.31
C TRP A 1038 -0.84 -36.95 -2.92
N LEU A 1039 -0.25 -35.75 -2.82
CA LEU A 1039 -0.11 -35.00 -1.58
C LEU A 1039 -1.38 -34.22 -1.22
N ASP A 1040 -2.31 -34.04 -2.16
CA ASP A 1040 -3.63 -33.46 -1.89
C ASP A 1040 -4.72 -34.06 -2.80
N TYR A 1041 -5.96 -33.96 -2.33
CA TYR A 1041 -7.16 -34.47 -2.97
C TYR A 1041 -8.25 -33.40 -3.14
N GLY A 1042 -8.01 -32.16 -2.66
CA GLY A 1042 -8.81 -30.98 -3.01
C GLY A 1042 -8.37 -30.36 -4.33
N ARG A 1043 -8.90 -29.18 -4.67
CA ARG A 1043 -8.42 -28.42 -5.84
C ARG A 1043 -7.17 -27.62 -5.52
N ASP A 1044 -7.28 -26.75 -4.52
CA ASP A 1044 -6.39 -25.61 -4.35
C ASP A 1044 -5.12 -25.96 -3.54
N PHE A 1045 -4.24 -26.77 -4.13
CA PHE A 1045 -2.91 -27.07 -3.59
C PHE A 1045 -1.90 -27.32 -4.73
N ASP A 1046 -1.44 -26.25 -5.36
CA ASP A 1046 -0.63 -26.28 -6.59
C ASP A 1046 0.77 -25.67 -6.42
N GLY A 1047 1.76 -26.18 -7.16
CA GLY A 1047 3.10 -25.57 -7.23
C GLY A 1047 3.88 -25.70 -5.92
N VAL A 1048 3.99 -26.92 -5.38
CA VAL A 1048 4.67 -27.13 -4.09
C VAL A 1048 6.18 -26.94 -4.20
N LEU A 1049 6.71 -26.17 -3.26
CA LEU A 1049 8.11 -26.21 -2.87
C LEU A 1049 8.25 -26.47 -1.37
N SER A 1050 9.47 -26.78 -0.95
CA SER A 1050 9.84 -26.95 0.45
C SER A 1050 11.02 -26.08 0.85
N TRP A 1051 11.07 -25.69 2.13
CA TRP A 1051 12.16 -24.88 2.68
C TRP A 1051 13.48 -25.65 2.69
N GLU A 1052 14.47 -25.12 2.00
CA GLU A 1052 15.87 -25.58 2.07
C GLU A 1052 16.66 -24.92 3.21
N ASN A 1053 17.85 -25.44 3.47
CA ASN A 1053 18.78 -24.95 4.50
C ASN A 1053 18.21 -24.94 5.94
N VAL A 1054 17.16 -25.71 6.20
CA VAL A 1054 16.63 -25.97 7.55
C VAL A 1054 17.67 -26.74 8.36
N GLU A 1055 18.03 -26.23 9.54
CA GLU A 1055 19.05 -26.82 10.39
C GLU A 1055 18.70 -28.24 10.85
N ALA A 1056 19.70 -29.10 11.00
CA ALA A 1056 19.52 -30.50 11.40
C ALA A 1056 18.95 -30.69 12.83
N ALA A 1057 18.94 -29.64 13.66
CA ALA A 1057 18.30 -29.63 14.97
C ALA A 1057 16.77 -29.44 14.91
N ASP A 1058 16.28 -28.75 13.88
CA ASP A 1058 14.86 -28.69 13.51
C ASP A 1058 14.51 -29.95 12.70
N GLY A 1059 15.27 -30.21 11.63
CA GLY A 1059 15.23 -31.46 10.86
C GLY A 1059 13.93 -31.70 10.09
N ARG A 1060 12.93 -30.82 10.17
CA ARG A 1060 11.68 -30.95 9.43
C ARG A 1060 11.88 -30.60 7.96
N ARG A 1061 11.21 -31.35 7.08
CA ARG A 1061 10.92 -30.93 5.71
C ARG A 1061 9.53 -30.31 5.73
N ILE A 1062 9.42 -29.04 5.37
CA ILE A 1062 8.19 -28.25 5.44
C ILE A 1062 7.84 -27.79 4.03
N LEU A 1063 6.59 -27.98 3.62
CA LEU A 1063 6.04 -27.64 2.32
C LEU A 1063 5.16 -26.39 2.42
N ALA A 1064 5.04 -25.69 1.30
CA ALA A 1064 3.92 -24.80 1.00
C ALA A 1064 3.59 -24.83 -0.51
N SER A 1065 2.39 -24.41 -0.86
CA SER A 1065 1.85 -24.33 -2.23
C SER A 1065 1.05 -23.03 -2.40
N VAL A 1066 0.57 -22.74 -3.61
CA VAL A 1066 -0.51 -21.76 -3.80
C VAL A 1066 -1.88 -22.44 -3.78
N MET A 1067 -2.81 -21.86 -3.02
CA MET A 1067 -4.23 -22.16 -3.09
C MET A 1067 -4.91 -21.18 -4.06
N ASN A 1068 -4.91 -21.51 -5.36
CA ASN A 1068 -5.77 -20.89 -6.40
C ASN A 1068 -5.67 -21.64 -7.74
N SER A 1069 -6.45 -22.69 -7.92
CA SER A 1069 -6.52 -23.44 -9.18
C SER A 1069 -7.49 -22.83 -10.21
N TYR A 1070 -7.94 -21.60 -9.99
CA TYR A 1070 -8.93 -20.88 -10.80
C TYR A 1070 -8.37 -19.63 -11.50
N GLY A 1071 -7.08 -19.34 -11.28
CA GLY A 1071 -6.38 -18.20 -11.86
C GLY A 1071 -7.05 -16.86 -11.54
N GLY A 1072 -7.63 -16.22 -12.55
CA GLY A 1072 -8.21 -14.87 -12.42
C GLY A 1072 -9.59 -14.85 -11.76
N ASN A 1073 -10.24 -16.01 -11.69
CA ASN A 1073 -11.65 -16.14 -11.36
C ASN A 1073 -12.02 -15.90 -9.88
N PRO A 1074 -11.16 -16.11 -8.84
CA PRO A 1074 -11.58 -15.92 -7.45
C PRO A 1074 -12.13 -14.51 -7.19
N PRO A 1075 -13.19 -14.35 -6.37
CA PRO A 1075 -13.93 -13.10 -6.18
C PRO A 1075 -13.21 -12.08 -5.27
N THR A 1076 -11.88 -12.09 -5.28
CA THR A 1076 -10.98 -11.25 -4.50
C THR A 1076 -10.43 -10.11 -5.36
N ASN A 1077 -10.43 -8.90 -4.82
CA ASN A 1077 -10.21 -7.65 -5.57
C ASN A 1077 -8.79 -7.10 -5.37
N THR A 1078 -8.31 -7.08 -4.12
CA THR A 1078 -6.99 -6.53 -3.74
C THR A 1078 -5.86 -7.56 -3.84
N TYR A 1079 -6.17 -8.85 -3.95
CA TYR A 1079 -5.22 -9.94 -4.12
C TYR A 1079 -5.81 -11.09 -4.96
N LYS A 1080 -4.98 -12.02 -5.44
CA LYS A 1080 -5.35 -13.38 -5.88
C LYS A 1080 -4.24 -14.36 -5.52
N GLY A 1081 -4.63 -15.61 -5.24
CA GLY A 1081 -3.75 -16.61 -4.63
C GLY A 1081 -3.50 -16.33 -3.15
N ILE A 1082 -3.40 -17.40 -2.37
CA ILE A 1082 -2.90 -17.40 -0.99
C ILE A 1082 -1.92 -18.58 -0.86
N LEU A 1083 -1.02 -18.53 0.10
CA LEU A 1083 -0.19 -19.68 0.44
C LEU A 1083 -1.03 -20.69 1.24
N SER A 1084 -0.90 -21.99 0.95
CA SER A 1084 -1.35 -23.04 1.88
C SER A 1084 -0.66 -22.87 3.23
N PHE A 1085 -1.31 -23.20 4.35
CA PHE A 1085 -0.66 -23.13 5.64
C PHE A 1085 0.57 -24.07 5.68
N PRO A 1086 1.76 -23.59 6.10
CA PRO A 1086 2.98 -24.39 6.05
C PRO A 1086 2.83 -25.73 6.79
N ARG A 1087 3.13 -26.83 6.08
CA ARG A 1087 2.85 -28.18 6.55
C ARG A 1087 4.04 -29.11 6.39
N THR A 1088 4.32 -29.89 7.42
CA THR A 1088 5.42 -30.87 7.42
C THR A 1088 5.15 -31.98 6.40
N LEU A 1089 6.20 -32.56 5.82
CA LEU A 1089 6.13 -33.81 5.05
C LEU A 1089 7.04 -34.86 5.69
N GLN A 1090 6.48 -36.03 6.00
CA GLN A 1090 7.22 -37.14 6.60
C GLN A 1090 6.86 -38.47 5.92
N LEU A 1091 7.83 -39.38 5.80
CA LEU A 1091 7.56 -40.77 5.43
C LEU A 1091 7.32 -41.58 6.71
N LYS A 1092 6.19 -42.26 6.88
CA LYS A 1092 5.88 -43.06 8.09
C LYS A 1092 5.32 -44.43 7.75
N GLN A 1093 5.45 -45.37 8.69
CA GLN A 1093 4.69 -46.63 8.65
C GLN A 1093 3.24 -46.40 9.12
N VAL A 1094 2.28 -46.55 8.21
CA VAL A 1094 0.84 -46.51 8.48
C VAL A 1094 0.22 -47.80 7.94
N ASN A 1095 -0.41 -48.58 8.82
CA ASN A 1095 -1.05 -49.86 8.50
C ASN A 1095 -0.16 -50.83 7.68
N GLY A 1096 1.13 -50.90 8.01
CA GLY A 1096 2.11 -51.78 7.37
C GLY A 1096 2.65 -51.31 6.02
N LYS A 1097 2.33 -50.07 5.60
CA LYS A 1097 2.89 -49.42 4.41
C LYS A 1097 3.66 -48.16 4.78
N THR A 1098 4.74 -47.89 4.07
CA THR A 1098 5.34 -46.55 4.02
C THR A 1098 4.34 -45.60 3.34
N ARG A 1099 3.98 -44.51 4.01
CA ARG A 1099 3.12 -43.44 3.50
C ARG A 1099 3.81 -42.08 3.63
N PHE A 1100 3.57 -41.17 2.68
CA PHE A 1100 3.69 -39.74 2.95
C PHE A 1100 2.59 -39.34 3.92
N VAL A 1101 2.94 -38.55 4.94
CA VAL A 1101 1.97 -37.89 5.83
C VAL A 1101 2.31 -36.42 5.95
N GLN A 1102 1.28 -35.59 6.08
CA GLN A 1102 1.40 -34.14 6.22
C GLN A 1102 0.58 -33.63 7.41
N LEU A 1103 1.15 -32.70 8.17
CA LEU A 1103 0.46 -31.99 9.26
C LEU A 1103 0.92 -30.52 9.30
N PRO A 1104 0.02 -29.55 9.59
CA PRO A 1104 0.39 -28.15 9.83
C PRO A 1104 1.52 -28.02 10.83
N VAL A 1105 2.43 -27.06 10.63
CA VAL A 1105 3.55 -26.83 11.54
C VAL A 1105 3.06 -26.53 12.98
N SER A 1106 3.85 -26.98 13.95
CA SER A 1106 3.61 -26.86 15.40
C SER A 1106 3.44 -25.42 15.87
N GLU A 1107 3.99 -24.46 15.14
CA GLU A 1107 3.99 -23.03 15.44
C GLU A 1107 2.57 -22.45 15.43
N LEU A 1108 1.63 -23.07 14.69
CA LEU A 1108 0.20 -22.77 14.76
C LEU A 1108 -0.42 -23.00 16.15
N ASP A 1109 0.16 -23.91 16.95
CA ASP A 1109 -0.33 -24.19 18.31
C ASP A 1109 -0.05 -23.02 19.27
N ALA A 1110 0.96 -22.19 19.00
CA ALA A 1110 1.25 -20.98 19.75
C ALA A 1110 0.39 -19.78 19.28
N ALA A 1111 -0.02 -19.78 18.01
CA ALA A 1111 -0.86 -18.75 17.39
C ALA A 1111 -2.38 -18.99 17.57
N SER A 1112 -2.80 -20.05 18.29
CA SER A 1112 -4.20 -20.47 18.40
C SER A 1112 -4.68 -20.55 19.85
N VAL A 1113 -5.86 -19.97 20.12
CA VAL A 1113 -6.47 -19.89 21.44
C VAL A 1113 -7.56 -20.96 21.60
N PRO A 1114 -7.54 -21.79 22.66
CA PRO A 1114 -8.60 -22.77 22.91
C PRO A 1114 -9.97 -22.12 23.07
N ALA A 1115 -10.94 -22.56 22.26
CA ALA A 1115 -12.29 -21.99 22.20
C ALA A 1115 -13.38 -22.99 22.61
N THR A 1116 -13.16 -24.30 22.44
CA THR A 1116 -13.99 -25.36 23.03
C THR A 1116 -13.19 -26.66 23.10
N ASN A 1117 -13.34 -27.41 24.19
CA ASN A 1117 -12.84 -28.76 24.31
C ASN A 1117 -13.97 -29.72 24.72
N LEU A 1118 -14.20 -30.79 23.95
CA LEU A 1118 -15.14 -31.86 24.27
C LEU A 1118 -14.36 -33.16 24.45
N THR A 1119 -14.61 -33.89 25.54
CA THR A 1119 -14.03 -35.22 25.77
C THR A 1119 -15.09 -36.28 26.03
N ASN A 1120 -14.91 -37.47 25.46
CA ASN A 1120 -15.76 -38.65 25.65
C ASN A 1120 -17.27 -38.42 25.46
N GLN A 1121 -17.65 -37.60 24.48
CA GLN A 1121 -19.06 -37.26 24.19
C GLN A 1121 -19.64 -38.22 23.15
N ASN A 1122 -20.70 -38.95 23.49
CA ASN A 1122 -21.43 -39.77 22.52
C ASN A 1122 -22.46 -38.93 21.74
N LEU A 1123 -22.13 -38.61 20.49
CA LEU A 1123 -23.01 -37.93 19.55
C LEU A 1123 -23.96 -38.96 18.88
N ALA A 1124 -25.26 -38.77 19.05
CA ALA A 1124 -26.31 -39.61 18.47
C ALA A 1124 -27.03 -38.92 17.29
N PRO A 1125 -27.65 -39.66 16.36
CA PRO A 1125 -28.42 -39.08 15.27
C PRO A 1125 -29.51 -38.12 15.75
N GLY A 1126 -29.62 -36.96 15.08
CA GLY A 1126 -30.55 -35.89 15.45
C GLY A 1126 -30.03 -34.92 16.51
N GLN A 1127 -28.89 -35.20 17.16
CA GLN A 1127 -28.17 -34.20 17.95
C GLN A 1127 -27.32 -33.29 17.05
N THR A 1128 -27.04 -32.08 17.54
CA THR A 1128 -26.07 -31.14 16.96
C THR A 1128 -25.22 -30.58 18.09
N LEU A 1129 -23.92 -30.45 17.86
CA LEU A 1129 -22.95 -29.82 18.76
C LEU A 1129 -22.22 -28.68 18.03
N LEU A 1130 -21.51 -27.84 18.78
CA LEU A 1130 -20.75 -26.66 18.31
C LEU A 1130 -21.59 -25.54 17.66
N ASN A 1131 -22.92 -25.66 17.61
CA ASN A 1131 -23.83 -24.67 17.02
C ASN A 1131 -24.03 -23.39 17.87
N ASN A 1132 -23.19 -23.20 18.88
CA ASN A 1132 -23.07 -22.01 19.72
C ASN A 1132 -21.73 -21.29 19.51
N ILE A 1133 -20.91 -21.76 18.55
CA ILE A 1133 -19.59 -21.23 18.22
C ILE A 1133 -19.68 -20.40 16.95
N HIS A 1134 -19.07 -19.22 16.98
CA HIS A 1134 -19.03 -18.25 15.89
C HIS A 1134 -17.60 -17.68 15.74
N SER A 1135 -16.99 -17.89 14.58
CA SER A 1135 -15.69 -17.39 14.13
C SER A 1135 -15.54 -17.72 12.64
N ARG A 1136 -14.62 -17.06 11.94
CA ARG A 1136 -14.32 -17.36 10.53
C ARG A 1136 -12.98 -18.09 10.37
N SER A 1137 -12.15 -18.07 11.41
CA SER A 1137 -10.83 -18.67 11.50
C SER A 1137 -10.76 -19.72 12.63
N TYR A 1138 -10.30 -20.93 12.32
CA TYR A 1138 -10.27 -22.08 13.23
C TYR A 1138 -9.11 -23.06 12.97
N ASP A 1139 -8.66 -23.73 14.04
CA ASP A 1139 -8.00 -25.05 13.98
C ASP A 1139 -8.80 -26.04 14.83
N ILE A 1140 -9.37 -27.07 14.19
CA ILE A 1140 -10.30 -28.03 14.79
C ILE A 1140 -9.70 -29.44 14.73
N ARG A 1141 -9.42 -30.03 15.89
CA ARG A 1141 -8.76 -31.33 16.04
C ARG A 1141 -9.75 -32.32 16.63
N MET A 1142 -10.02 -33.42 15.95
CA MET A 1142 -11.04 -34.41 16.37
C MET A 1142 -10.46 -35.81 16.39
N THR A 1143 -10.67 -36.54 17.50
CA THR A 1143 -10.49 -38.00 17.59
C THR A 1143 -11.81 -38.63 17.95
N PHE A 1144 -12.28 -39.61 17.16
CA PHE A 1144 -13.59 -40.22 17.36
C PHE A 1144 -13.66 -41.69 16.94
N ILE A 1145 -14.59 -42.43 17.53
CA ILE A 1145 -14.87 -43.84 17.21
C ILE A 1145 -16.30 -43.91 16.63
N PRO A 1146 -16.46 -44.06 15.31
CA PRO A 1146 -17.77 -44.13 14.65
C PRO A 1146 -18.35 -45.56 14.69
N THR A 1147 -19.63 -45.72 14.99
CA THR A 1147 -20.29 -47.05 14.91
C THR A 1147 -20.47 -47.49 13.45
N THR A 1148 -20.60 -48.80 13.22
CA THR A 1148 -20.86 -49.39 11.90
C THR A 1148 -21.98 -48.66 11.14
N GLY A 1149 -21.68 -48.21 9.92
CA GLY A 1149 -22.64 -47.50 9.05
C GLY A 1149 -22.94 -46.05 9.42
N SER A 1150 -22.29 -45.48 10.44
CA SER A 1150 -22.42 -44.05 10.76
C SER A 1150 -21.68 -43.15 9.77
N THR A 1151 -22.15 -41.91 9.66
CA THR A 1151 -21.45 -40.81 8.99
C THR A 1151 -21.34 -39.64 9.96
N LEU A 1152 -20.13 -39.16 10.21
CA LEU A 1152 -19.91 -37.89 10.92
C LEU A 1152 -19.96 -36.75 9.92
N SER A 1153 -20.51 -35.60 10.30
CA SER A 1153 -20.56 -34.40 9.45
C SER A 1153 -20.32 -33.14 10.28
N LEU A 1154 -19.23 -32.44 9.95
CA LEU A 1154 -18.88 -31.12 10.48
C LEU A 1154 -19.14 -30.09 9.38
N ALA A 1155 -20.12 -29.21 9.60
CA ALA A 1155 -20.29 -28.00 8.81
C ALA A 1155 -19.45 -26.87 9.43
N VAL A 1156 -18.60 -26.24 8.62
CA VAL A 1156 -17.83 -25.02 8.94
C VAL A 1156 -18.30 -23.87 8.06
N ARG A 1157 -17.97 -22.63 8.47
CA ARG A 1157 -18.41 -21.39 7.81
C ARG A 1157 -19.92 -21.43 7.50
N LYS A 1158 -20.71 -21.73 8.53
CA LYS A 1158 -22.13 -22.03 8.41
C LYS A 1158 -22.98 -20.77 8.63
N GLY A 1159 -23.73 -20.39 7.61
CA GLY A 1159 -24.79 -19.38 7.66
C GLY A 1159 -26.19 -20.01 7.59
N SER A 1160 -27.18 -19.17 7.30
CA SER A 1160 -28.59 -19.57 7.11
C SER A 1160 -28.81 -20.42 5.85
N SER A 1161 -28.05 -20.16 4.79
CA SER A 1161 -28.15 -20.81 3.47
C SER A 1161 -26.81 -21.34 2.94
N GLN A 1162 -25.72 -21.16 3.70
CA GLN A 1162 -24.36 -21.47 3.30
C GLN A 1162 -23.67 -22.39 4.32
N GLN A 1163 -22.74 -23.23 3.85
CA GLN A 1163 -21.87 -24.08 4.65
C GLN A 1163 -20.82 -24.79 3.76
N THR A 1164 -19.65 -25.06 4.33
CA THR A 1164 -18.70 -26.08 3.82
C THR A 1164 -18.82 -27.31 4.72
N VAL A 1165 -19.04 -28.51 4.15
CA VAL A 1165 -19.33 -29.69 4.98
C VAL A 1165 -18.27 -30.78 4.82
N ILE A 1166 -17.48 -30.98 5.86
CA ILE A 1166 -16.53 -32.09 6.00
C ILE A 1166 -17.31 -33.32 6.48
N LYS A 1167 -17.18 -34.46 5.80
CA LYS A 1167 -17.89 -35.70 6.16
C LYS A 1167 -16.92 -36.88 6.21
N TYR A 1168 -17.11 -37.78 7.17
CA TYR A 1168 -16.42 -39.08 7.22
C TYR A 1168 -17.45 -40.21 7.28
N VAL A 1169 -17.42 -41.10 6.28
CA VAL A 1169 -18.36 -42.22 6.12
C VAL A 1169 -17.70 -43.52 6.60
N GLN A 1170 -18.17 -44.08 7.72
CA GLN A 1170 -17.52 -45.21 8.38
C GLN A 1170 -17.44 -46.47 7.50
N SER A 1171 -18.46 -46.74 6.68
CA SER A 1171 -18.57 -47.97 5.89
C SER A 1171 -17.60 -48.06 4.70
N SER A 1172 -17.01 -46.93 4.30
CA SER A 1172 -16.03 -46.83 3.20
C SER A 1172 -14.67 -46.27 3.65
N GLY A 1173 -14.62 -45.58 4.79
CA GLY A 1173 -13.47 -44.75 5.18
C GLY A 1173 -13.31 -43.49 4.34
N GLN A 1174 -14.35 -43.10 3.59
CA GLN A 1174 -14.32 -41.91 2.75
C GLN A 1174 -14.42 -40.63 3.59
N LEU A 1175 -13.39 -39.81 3.50
CA LEU A 1175 -13.40 -38.40 3.83
C LEU A 1175 -13.89 -37.61 2.62
N SER A 1176 -14.67 -36.55 2.85
CA SER A 1176 -15.02 -35.61 1.78
C SER A 1176 -15.18 -34.18 2.29
N VAL A 1177 -14.93 -33.22 1.40
CA VAL A 1177 -15.24 -31.79 1.59
C VAL A 1177 -16.28 -31.41 0.54
N ASP A 1178 -17.47 -31.04 1.01
CA ASP A 1178 -18.60 -30.63 0.20
C ASP A 1178 -18.67 -29.10 0.15
N ARG A 1179 -18.33 -28.53 -1.01
CA ARG A 1179 -18.31 -27.09 -1.27
C ARG A 1179 -19.56 -26.58 -1.97
N THR A 1180 -20.54 -27.44 -2.27
CA THR A 1180 -21.72 -27.09 -3.07
C THR A 1180 -22.53 -25.89 -2.55
N ALA A 1181 -22.45 -25.60 -1.24
CA ALA A 1181 -23.11 -24.48 -0.58
C ALA A 1181 -22.14 -23.49 0.12
N SER A 1182 -20.84 -23.48 -0.24
CA SER A 1182 -19.81 -22.67 0.44
C SER A 1182 -19.78 -21.19 0.05
N GLY A 1183 -20.97 -20.59 -0.11
CA GLY A 1183 -21.16 -19.20 -0.52
C GLY A 1183 -21.08 -18.99 -2.01
N ASN A 1184 -20.23 -18.05 -2.44
CA ASN A 1184 -20.02 -17.78 -3.86
C ASN A 1184 -19.24 -18.92 -4.51
N THR A 1185 -19.95 -19.83 -5.16
CA THR A 1185 -19.40 -20.88 -6.05
C THR A 1185 -19.65 -20.57 -7.53
N GLY A 1186 -20.15 -19.38 -7.86
CA GLY A 1186 -20.49 -18.98 -9.22
C GLY A 1186 -19.34 -18.37 -10.02
N TYR A 1187 -18.16 -18.20 -9.41
CA TYR A 1187 -17.00 -17.56 -10.02
C TYR A 1187 -16.22 -18.50 -10.96
N ASP A 1188 -16.23 -19.81 -10.72
CA ASP A 1188 -15.61 -20.83 -11.56
C ASP A 1188 -16.44 -22.12 -11.57
N PRO A 1189 -16.59 -22.84 -12.70
CA PRO A 1189 -17.32 -24.12 -12.75
C PRO A 1189 -16.83 -25.20 -11.76
N ALA A 1190 -15.59 -25.12 -11.28
CA ALA A 1190 -14.98 -26.04 -10.32
C ALA A 1190 -14.82 -25.46 -8.89
N ALA A 1191 -15.44 -24.30 -8.60
CA ALA A 1191 -15.45 -23.69 -7.27
C ALA A 1191 -16.33 -24.43 -6.25
N GLY A 1192 -17.35 -25.15 -6.73
CA GLY A 1192 -18.23 -25.99 -5.90
C GLY A 1192 -17.82 -27.46 -5.91
N GLY A 1193 -18.84 -28.33 -5.91
CA GLY A 1193 -18.66 -29.78 -5.97
C GLY A 1193 -18.34 -30.44 -4.63
N VAL A 1194 -17.88 -31.69 -4.70
CA VAL A 1194 -17.48 -32.50 -3.54
C VAL A 1194 -16.19 -33.23 -3.88
N HIS A 1195 -15.15 -33.01 -3.11
CA HIS A 1195 -13.88 -33.73 -3.27
C HIS A 1195 -13.76 -34.82 -2.22
N THR A 1196 -13.10 -35.93 -2.56
CA THR A 1196 -13.10 -37.13 -1.72
C THR A 1196 -11.76 -37.83 -1.70
N ALA A 1197 -11.39 -38.33 -0.53
CA ALA A 1197 -10.24 -39.20 -0.31
C ALA A 1197 -10.62 -40.32 0.67
N SER A 1198 -9.81 -41.37 0.77
CA SER A 1198 -10.13 -42.52 1.64
C SER A 1198 -8.94 -42.91 2.50
N PHE A 1199 -9.14 -42.91 3.82
CA PHE A 1199 -8.24 -43.51 4.79
C PHE A 1199 -9.02 -44.52 5.66
N GLN A 1200 -8.38 -45.19 6.60
CA GLN A 1200 -9.05 -46.14 7.48
C GLN A 1200 -8.82 -45.76 8.93
N ALA A 1201 -9.76 -46.13 9.80
CA ALA A 1201 -9.57 -46.02 11.25
C ALA A 1201 -8.33 -46.83 11.71
N ASP A 1202 -7.77 -46.45 12.85
CA ASP A 1202 -6.65 -47.16 13.45
C ASP A 1202 -7.05 -48.56 13.98
N ALA A 1203 -6.08 -49.30 14.51
CA ALA A 1203 -6.31 -50.65 15.06
C ALA A 1203 -7.28 -50.69 16.27
N ASN A 1204 -7.65 -49.54 16.83
CA ASN A 1204 -8.62 -49.38 17.92
C ASN A 1204 -9.99 -48.86 17.42
N GLY A 1205 -10.15 -48.66 16.10
CA GLY A 1205 -11.35 -48.07 15.50
C GLY A 1205 -11.42 -46.55 15.58
N LYS A 1206 -10.32 -45.87 15.93
CA LYS A 1206 -10.26 -44.40 16.04
C LYS A 1206 -10.01 -43.76 14.69
N VAL A 1207 -10.72 -42.68 14.43
CA VAL A 1207 -10.56 -41.78 13.28
C VAL A 1207 -10.06 -40.44 13.81
N GLN A 1208 -9.05 -39.88 13.14
CA GLN A 1208 -8.47 -38.58 13.47
C GLN A 1208 -8.68 -37.62 12.29
N LEU A 1209 -9.03 -36.37 12.60
CA LEU A 1209 -9.13 -35.27 11.65
C LEU A 1209 -8.54 -33.99 12.25
N ARG A 1210 -7.79 -33.22 11.46
CA ARG A 1210 -7.49 -31.80 11.74
C ARG A 1210 -8.07 -30.95 10.61
N VAL A 1211 -8.79 -29.89 10.95
CA VAL A 1211 -9.42 -28.99 9.98
C VAL A 1211 -8.95 -27.58 10.27
N LEU A 1212 -8.20 -27.01 9.33
CA LEU A 1212 -7.93 -25.57 9.28
C LEU A 1212 -9.04 -24.89 8.48
N VAL A 1213 -9.51 -23.74 8.96
CA VAL A 1213 -10.55 -22.92 8.31
C VAL A 1213 -10.13 -21.48 8.41
N ASP A 1214 -10.21 -20.72 7.32
CA ASP A 1214 -9.93 -19.28 7.32
C ASP A 1214 -11.00 -18.50 6.52
N GLU A 1215 -10.81 -17.19 6.36
CA GLU A 1215 -11.72 -16.27 5.68
C GLU A 1215 -12.06 -16.69 4.24
N SER A 1216 -11.11 -17.30 3.51
CA SER A 1216 -11.29 -17.81 2.13
C SER A 1216 -10.86 -19.26 1.87
N SER A 1217 -10.53 -20.06 2.89
CA SER A 1217 -9.93 -21.40 2.69
C SER A 1217 -10.31 -22.45 3.72
N ILE A 1218 -10.06 -23.71 3.36
CA ILE A 1218 -10.14 -24.89 4.23
C ILE A 1218 -9.01 -25.88 3.87
N GLU A 1219 -8.34 -26.44 4.88
CA GLU A 1219 -7.43 -27.60 4.73
C GLU A 1219 -7.83 -28.71 5.70
N VAL A 1220 -8.10 -29.91 5.19
CA VAL A 1220 -8.58 -31.06 5.98
C VAL A 1220 -7.57 -32.20 5.94
N PHE A 1221 -6.96 -32.50 7.08
CA PHE A 1221 -5.98 -33.56 7.27
C PHE A 1221 -6.65 -34.81 7.86
N GLY A 1222 -6.52 -35.95 7.17
CA GLY A 1222 -7.10 -37.23 7.54
C GLY A 1222 -6.09 -38.19 8.18
N GLY A 1223 -6.52 -38.88 9.25
CA GLY A 1223 -5.71 -39.89 9.92
C GLY A 1223 -4.53 -39.28 10.66
N LYS A 1224 -3.32 -39.78 10.39
CA LYS A 1224 -2.04 -39.20 10.83
C LYS A 1224 -1.51 -38.15 9.84
N GLY A 1225 -2.30 -37.75 8.85
CA GLY A 1225 -1.91 -36.89 7.74
C GLY A 1225 -1.67 -37.61 6.42
N GLU A 1226 -1.97 -38.91 6.30
CA GLU A 1226 -1.82 -39.68 5.05
C GLU A 1226 -2.80 -39.29 3.92
N VAL A 1227 -3.75 -38.42 4.22
CA VAL A 1227 -4.74 -37.84 3.32
C VAL A 1227 -4.87 -36.36 3.64
N VAL A 1228 -4.93 -35.50 2.62
CA VAL A 1228 -5.26 -34.07 2.76
C VAL A 1228 -6.25 -33.65 1.68
N ILE A 1229 -7.17 -32.74 1.99
CA ILE A 1229 -8.06 -32.05 1.04
C ILE A 1229 -7.98 -30.55 1.33
N SER A 1230 -7.44 -29.78 0.39
CA SER A 1230 -7.26 -28.32 0.48
C SER A 1230 -8.05 -27.60 -0.60
N ASP A 1231 -8.82 -26.58 -0.22
CA ASP A 1231 -9.71 -25.84 -1.12
C ASP A 1231 -9.86 -24.36 -0.71
N LEU A 1232 -10.11 -23.50 -1.70
CA LEU A 1232 -10.71 -22.20 -1.49
C LEU A 1232 -12.24 -22.31 -1.27
N ILE A 1233 -12.79 -21.40 -0.47
CA ILE A 1233 -14.23 -21.22 -0.21
C ILE A 1233 -14.54 -19.73 -0.09
N PHE A 1234 -15.68 -19.26 -0.59
CA PHE A 1234 -16.05 -17.83 -0.52
C PHE A 1234 -17.42 -17.59 0.15
N PRO A 1235 -17.57 -17.95 1.44
CA PRO A 1235 -18.77 -17.74 2.24
C PRO A 1235 -18.89 -16.31 2.78
N ASP A 1236 -20.12 -15.85 2.97
CA ASP A 1236 -20.45 -14.52 3.47
C ASP A 1236 -19.81 -14.23 4.85
N VAL A 1237 -19.67 -12.95 5.19
CA VAL A 1237 -19.24 -12.50 6.53
C VAL A 1237 -20.09 -13.13 7.65
N ALA A 1238 -21.40 -13.27 7.43
CA ALA A 1238 -22.36 -13.83 8.38
C ALA A 1238 -22.39 -15.37 8.42
N SER A 1239 -21.52 -16.04 7.67
CA SER A 1239 -21.36 -17.49 7.64
C SER A 1239 -20.16 -17.89 8.50
N ASP A 1240 -20.32 -17.74 9.82
CA ASP A 1240 -19.30 -17.93 10.87
C ASP A 1240 -19.60 -19.10 11.83
N GLY A 1241 -20.78 -19.70 11.73
CA GLY A 1241 -21.20 -20.79 12.62
C GLY A 1241 -20.52 -22.13 12.33
N LEU A 1242 -20.64 -23.05 13.29
CA LEU A 1242 -20.31 -24.47 13.15
C LEU A 1242 -21.55 -25.36 13.35
N ALA A 1243 -21.50 -26.60 12.88
CA ALA A 1243 -22.41 -27.67 13.33
C ALA A 1243 -21.78 -29.05 13.18
N LEU A 1244 -21.60 -29.77 14.29
CA LEU A 1244 -21.15 -31.16 14.32
C LEU A 1244 -22.35 -32.10 14.53
N THR A 1245 -22.56 -33.04 13.62
CA THR A 1245 -23.76 -33.89 13.53
C THR A 1245 -23.39 -35.32 13.09
N THR A 1246 -24.30 -36.27 13.28
CA THR A 1246 -24.14 -37.64 12.74
C THR A 1246 -25.44 -38.23 12.20
N SER A 1247 -25.31 -39.20 11.29
CA SER A 1247 -26.40 -39.98 10.71
C SER A 1247 -25.98 -41.45 10.56
N GLY A 1248 -26.94 -42.36 10.36
CA GLY A 1248 -26.70 -43.81 10.18
C GLY A 1248 -26.36 -44.59 11.46
N GLY A 1249 -25.67 -43.96 12.42
CA GLY A 1249 -25.32 -44.53 13.72
C GLY A 1249 -24.81 -43.44 14.68
N SER A 1250 -24.28 -43.83 15.84
CA SER A 1250 -23.68 -42.88 16.80
C SER A 1250 -22.17 -42.77 16.60
N VAL A 1251 -21.57 -41.71 17.15
CA VAL A 1251 -20.13 -41.49 17.14
C VAL A 1251 -19.67 -41.09 18.54
N LEU A 1252 -18.72 -41.84 19.11
CA LEU A 1252 -18.05 -41.44 20.34
C LEU A 1252 -16.92 -40.45 19.99
N LEU A 1253 -17.14 -39.18 20.30
CA LEU A 1253 -16.12 -38.13 20.23
C LEU A 1253 -15.20 -38.29 21.45
N GLU A 1254 -14.05 -38.95 21.27
CA GLU A 1254 -13.05 -39.10 22.32
C GLU A 1254 -12.44 -37.75 22.69
N SER A 1255 -12.08 -36.96 21.68
CA SER A 1255 -11.66 -35.57 21.82
C SER A 1255 -12.15 -34.70 20.65
N VAL A 1256 -12.56 -33.47 20.95
CA VAL A 1256 -12.65 -32.34 20.01
C VAL A 1256 -11.94 -31.17 20.69
N ASP A 1257 -10.73 -30.83 20.24
CA ASP A 1257 -10.02 -29.61 20.64
C ASP A 1257 -10.17 -28.58 19.52
N MET A 1258 -10.91 -27.51 19.79
CA MET A 1258 -11.28 -26.50 18.81
C MET A 1258 -10.73 -25.14 19.24
N ARG A 1259 -9.93 -24.52 18.38
CA ARG A 1259 -9.21 -23.27 18.65
C ARG A 1259 -9.59 -22.21 17.65
N THR A 1260 -9.65 -20.96 18.09
CA THR A 1260 -9.73 -19.79 17.21
C THR A 1260 -8.34 -19.23 16.97
N ILE A 1261 -8.08 -18.75 15.75
CA ILE A 1261 -6.84 -18.06 15.37
C ILE A 1261 -7.21 -16.62 15.05
N SER A 1262 -6.53 -15.65 15.65
CA SER A 1262 -6.85 -14.24 15.41
C SER A 1262 -5.62 -13.37 15.55
N PHE A 1263 -5.28 -12.70 14.45
CA PHE A 1263 -4.42 -11.51 14.43
C PHE A 1263 -5.32 -10.27 14.23
#